data_AF-A0A7X2TWS6-F1
#
_entry.id   AF-A0A7X2TWS6-F1
#
_cell.length_a   1.000
_cell.length_b   1.000
_cell.length_c   1.000
_cell.angle_alpha   90.00
_cell.angle_beta   90.00
_cell.angle_gamma   90.00
#
_symmetry.space_group_name_H-M   'P 1'
#
loop_
_entity.id
_entity.type
_entity.pdbx_description
1 polymer ?
#
loop_
_entity_poly.entity_id
_entity_poly.type
_entity_poly.pdbx_seq_one_letter_code
_entity_poly.pdbx_strand_id
1 'polypeptide(L)'
;MLILHAGVHDGYFSIWLEASADHRQDNGAAKQVKPARGGPQDYPYGAPPVLLREVLSSLPYCGELAKLKMQRAVLWAPSAPDSPLASSALIAEHPEYETLTIAPWSIASMQLGPKETVDFLAATFGQRVIRPGLMVGPDVTFWITALRFAGGLVARQQFLPDMIAVEEGFTAQWTPVYPGMEGHRLAALAAAMPAAARAIGFDENSPPVTPARIVLDAFLAWMVDDLVRGSFSGQNPPRGKSPHDRWLHALATQDGLVQGHPEQLEKIASQVRQWRRPVALTADAPFRLCFRLEEPAEDSGTWMVRYMVQSVDNPDNVLRAEQIGSGERLPGVTRQPTLEFLLTALTQATSIVPRIETSLRVSVPTGFELDTQGAYDFLTQRSVALEQGGFAVELPLWWSKDGTRAHLSARAKVHSDDDPPKGGLSLNFILEFDWRIAIGEKLVSREELLELERLRLPLCKVNGQWVHVTPEELGIGLDFWRRNVTGHATVREVIQMALGNYQTNAALAIEGVIATGWVKGLLDQLEGRVVLEELAPPAEFKGTLRPYQVRGYSWLKFLRKWGLGACLADDMGLGKTIQALALLQLDNEEGVNRPTLLICPTSVVGNWQKEAARFTPKLKVLLHHGVGREKGDDFAKLAYKHTLVITSYGLLQRDLEAIKQVPWAGLILDEAQNVKNPETRQARSSRAVMADYRIALTGTPVENNVGELWSVMEFLNPGFLGTRDHFRKTFFIPIQTGRDPSMSGNLRRLTAPFLLRRLKTDTSIIADLPEKMEAKVYCTLTKEQADLYEKVAKDAYRLIETADGIGRRGVILATLSKLKQVCNHPAHYLGDGSPPTGRSGKLARLTEMLEEVMESGDRALVFTQFAEMGKILQHHLLQCYGEEVLFLHGGTPQRQREKMVERFQNTPNGPRIFILSLKAGGTGLNLTRANHVFHYDRWWNPAVEDQATDRAFRIGQKSNVQVHKFVCVGTLEERIDEMIERKKSIVKDVIGSGEQWITELSNEELKSVFALGGEAVEEDG
;
A
#
# COMPACT_ATOMS: atom_id res chain seq x y z
N MET A 1 5.69 -34.46 1.34
CA MET A 1 5.71 -33.46 0.25
C MET A 1 6.02 -34.14 -1.09
N LEU A 2 5.33 -33.74 -2.15
CA LEU A 2 5.49 -34.18 -3.54
C LEU A 2 5.68 -32.96 -4.46
N ILE A 3 6.59 -33.01 -5.45
CA ILE A 3 6.83 -31.91 -6.40
C ILE A 3 6.83 -32.43 -7.85
N LEU A 4 5.93 -31.90 -8.69
CA LEU A 4 5.83 -32.19 -10.12
C LEU A 4 6.78 -31.31 -10.93
N HIS A 5 7.45 -31.90 -11.91
CA HIS A 5 8.38 -31.21 -12.79
C HIS A 5 8.10 -31.52 -14.26
N ALA A 6 8.51 -30.63 -15.16
CA ALA A 6 8.39 -30.72 -16.61
C ALA A 6 9.60 -30.10 -17.34
N GLY A 7 9.99 -30.71 -18.45
CA GLY A 7 11.10 -30.23 -19.28
C GLY A 7 10.92 -30.55 -20.75
N VAL A 8 11.62 -29.79 -21.59
CA VAL A 8 11.64 -29.98 -23.04
C VAL A 8 13.04 -30.32 -23.50
N HIS A 9 13.15 -31.40 -24.29
CA HIS A 9 14.38 -31.81 -24.94
C HIS A 9 14.07 -32.34 -26.33
N ASP A 10 14.80 -31.88 -27.34
CA ASP A 10 14.64 -32.26 -28.75
C ASP A 10 13.18 -32.25 -29.27
N GLY A 11 12.43 -31.22 -28.87
CA GLY A 11 11.03 -31.04 -29.29
C GLY A 11 10.01 -31.89 -28.52
N TYR A 12 10.44 -32.61 -27.48
CA TYR A 12 9.56 -33.45 -26.67
C TYR A 12 9.34 -32.89 -25.27
N PHE A 13 8.07 -32.76 -24.89
CA PHE A 13 7.65 -32.34 -23.55
C PHE A 13 7.52 -33.55 -22.62
N SER A 14 8.21 -33.55 -21.48
CA SER A 14 8.24 -34.66 -20.53
C SER A 14 8.00 -34.21 -19.10
N ILE A 15 7.32 -35.04 -18.30
CA ILE A 15 6.99 -34.77 -16.89
C ILE A 15 7.53 -35.86 -15.94
N TRP A 16 7.88 -35.49 -14.71
CA TRP A 16 8.30 -36.40 -13.63
C TRP A 16 7.91 -35.88 -12.24
N LEU A 17 8.14 -36.68 -11.17
CA LEU A 17 7.72 -36.37 -9.80
C LEU A 17 8.84 -36.65 -8.78
N GLU A 18 9.04 -35.74 -7.81
CA GLU A 18 9.87 -35.92 -6.61
C GLU A 18 9.01 -36.17 -5.36
N ALA A 19 9.55 -36.93 -4.38
CA ALA A 19 8.84 -37.28 -3.14
C ALA A 19 9.72 -37.27 -1.88
N SER A 20 9.18 -36.74 -0.77
CA SER A 20 9.82 -36.78 0.57
C SER A 20 9.89 -38.22 1.13
N ALA A 21 10.66 -38.42 2.20
CA ALA A 21 10.88 -39.75 2.79
C ALA A 21 9.56 -40.43 3.25
N ASP A 22 8.64 -39.67 3.85
CA ASP A 22 7.38 -40.20 4.40
C ASP A 22 6.50 -40.86 3.32
N HIS A 23 6.41 -40.26 2.12
CA HIS A 23 5.63 -40.83 1.01
C HIS A 23 6.32 -42.00 0.30
N ARG A 24 7.62 -42.21 0.54
CA ARG A 24 8.38 -43.33 -0.03
C ARG A 24 8.25 -44.61 0.80
N GLN A 25 7.90 -44.50 2.09
CA GLN A 25 7.82 -45.65 3.01
C GLN A 25 6.43 -46.31 3.08
N ASP A 26 5.34 -45.57 2.82
CA ASP A 26 3.96 -46.06 3.02
C ASP A 26 3.41 -46.98 1.91
N ASN A 27 3.99 -46.96 0.71
CA ASN A 27 3.51 -47.74 -0.43
C ASN A 27 4.48 -48.88 -0.76
N GLY A 28 4.25 -50.04 -0.13
CA GLY A 28 5.11 -51.22 -0.12
C GLY A 28 5.73 -51.61 -1.47
N ALA A 29 7.02 -51.97 -1.44
CA ALA A 29 7.83 -52.66 -2.45
C ALA A 29 7.24 -52.77 -3.87
N ALA A 30 6.92 -51.65 -4.52
CA ALA A 30 6.66 -51.64 -5.96
C ALA A 30 7.99 -51.85 -6.69
N LYS A 31 8.04 -52.80 -7.63
CA LYS A 31 9.22 -53.11 -8.44
C LYS A 31 9.72 -51.85 -9.15
N GLN A 32 10.78 -51.22 -8.61
CA GLN A 32 11.58 -50.26 -9.36
C GLN A 32 12.06 -50.94 -10.66
N VAL A 33 12.04 -50.21 -11.76
CA VAL A 33 12.54 -50.70 -13.05
C VAL A 33 14.03 -51.00 -12.86
N LYS A 34 14.42 -52.29 -12.91
CA LYS A 34 15.83 -52.69 -12.68
C LYS A 34 16.74 -51.93 -13.65
N PRO A 35 17.87 -51.36 -13.18
CA PRO A 35 18.80 -50.65 -14.04
C PRO A 35 19.36 -51.60 -15.11
N ALA A 36 19.53 -51.10 -16.33
CA ALA A 36 20.35 -51.78 -17.33
C ALA A 36 21.78 -51.88 -16.78
N ARG A 37 22.48 -53.02 -16.99
CA ARG A 37 23.88 -53.16 -16.58
C ARG A 37 24.71 -52.05 -17.22
N GLY A 38 25.12 -51.05 -16.44
CA GLY A 38 26.02 -49.97 -16.87
C GLY A 38 25.41 -48.56 -16.97
N GLY A 39 24.12 -48.35 -16.68
CA GLY A 39 23.48 -47.02 -16.72
C GLY A 39 23.57 -46.19 -15.42
N PRO A 40 23.14 -44.91 -15.44
CA PRO A 40 23.16 -44.02 -14.29
C PRO A 40 22.32 -44.56 -13.12
N GLN A 41 22.73 -44.21 -11.90
CA GLN A 41 22.02 -44.62 -10.69
C GLN A 41 20.61 -43.99 -10.63
N ASP A 42 19.69 -44.68 -9.95
CA ASP A 42 18.33 -44.17 -9.75
C ASP A 42 18.35 -42.93 -8.85
N TYR A 43 17.61 -41.90 -9.25
CA TYR A 43 17.49 -40.68 -8.47
C TYR A 43 16.75 -40.95 -7.16
N PRO A 44 17.38 -40.76 -5.98
CA PRO A 44 16.84 -41.21 -4.71
C PRO A 44 15.54 -40.50 -4.32
N TYR A 45 15.34 -39.25 -4.76
CA TYR A 45 14.13 -38.48 -4.50
C TYR A 45 13.05 -38.67 -5.56
N GLY A 46 13.32 -39.44 -6.62
CA GLY A 46 12.37 -39.74 -7.68
C GLY A 46 11.21 -40.57 -7.16
N ALA A 47 10.00 -40.11 -7.43
CA ALA A 47 8.80 -40.85 -7.06
C ALA A 47 8.64 -42.11 -7.92
N PRO A 48 8.08 -43.21 -7.37
CA PRO A 48 7.79 -44.40 -8.15
C PRO A 48 6.70 -44.11 -9.20
N PRO A 49 6.68 -44.85 -10.33
CA PRO A 49 5.72 -44.62 -11.42
C PRO A 49 4.24 -44.65 -11.01
N VAL A 50 3.92 -45.44 -9.98
CA VAL A 50 2.55 -45.55 -9.43
C VAL A 50 2.10 -44.22 -8.85
N LEU A 51 2.97 -43.54 -8.10
CA LEU A 51 2.64 -42.28 -7.44
C LEU A 51 2.43 -41.15 -8.45
N LEU A 52 3.22 -41.11 -9.54
CA LEU A 52 2.98 -40.15 -10.62
C LEU A 52 1.62 -40.41 -11.31
N ARG A 53 1.23 -41.68 -11.55
CA ARG A 53 -0.08 -42.01 -12.12
C ARG A 53 -1.24 -41.65 -11.20
N GLU A 54 -1.09 -41.85 -9.90
CA GLU A 54 -2.09 -41.45 -8.90
C GLU A 54 -2.25 -39.94 -8.85
N VAL A 55 -1.13 -39.20 -8.85
CA VAL A 55 -1.14 -37.74 -8.92
C VAL A 55 -1.85 -37.28 -10.19
N LEU A 56 -1.47 -37.79 -11.37
CA LEU A 56 -2.11 -37.41 -12.64
C LEU A 56 -3.60 -37.77 -12.69
N SER A 57 -3.99 -38.93 -12.17
CA SER A 57 -5.41 -39.33 -12.09
C SER A 57 -6.23 -38.41 -11.17
N SER A 58 -5.58 -37.77 -10.19
CA SER A 58 -6.23 -36.82 -9.30
C SER A 58 -6.36 -35.41 -9.89
N LEU A 59 -5.67 -35.11 -11.00
CA LEU A 59 -5.74 -33.81 -11.65
C LEU A 59 -6.94 -33.74 -12.63
N PRO A 60 -7.63 -32.59 -12.72
CA PRO A 60 -8.70 -32.38 -13.70
C PRO A 60 -8.21 -32.67 -15.13
N TYR A 61 -9.05 -33.30 -15.96
CA TYR A 61 -8.77 -33.59 -17.38
C TYR A 61 -7.57 -34.51 -17.68
N CYS A 62 -6.84 -34.95 -16.66
CA CYS A 62 -5.61 -35.72 -16.78
C CYS A 62 -5.80 -37.25 -16.64
N GLY A 63 -7.04 -37.73 -16.51
CA GLY A 63 -7.34 -39.16 -16.30
C GLY A 63 -6.85 -40.09 -17.42
N GLU A 64 -6.81 -39.60 -18.67
CA GLU A 64 -6.25 -40.35 -19.80
C GLU A 64 -4.71 -40.30 -19.83
N LEU A 65 -4.08 -39.26 -19.27
CA LEU A 65 -2.62 -39.15 -19.16
C LEU A 65 -2.04 -40.28 -18.30
N ALA A 66 -2.76 -40.68 -17.25
CA ALA A 66 -2.36 -41.80 -16.38
C ALA A 66 -2.25 -43.14 -17.13
N LYS A 67 -2.76 -43.26 -18.35
CA LYS A 67 -2.66 -44.45 -19.21
C LYS A 67 -1.44 -44.45 -20.13
N LEU A 68 -0.78 -43.30 -20.31
CA LEU A 68 0.40 -43.19 -21.15
C LEU A 68 1.55 -44.08 -20.67
N LYS A 69 2.46 -44.40 -21.59
CA LYS A 69 3.60 -45.27 -21.31
C LYS A 69 4.65 -44.47 -20.53
N MET A 70 5.11 -45.05 -19.41
CA MET A 70 6.25 -44.52 -18.67
C MET A 70 7.55 -44.89 -19.38
N GLN A 71 8.52 -43.99 -19.35
CA GLN A 71 9.85 -44.22 -19.88
C GLN A 71 10.93 -43.79 -18.89
N ARG A 72 12.16 -44.30 -19.09
CA ARG A 72 13.33 -43.81 -18.37
C ARG A 72 13.85 -42.58 -19.10
N ALA A 73 14.20 -41.56 -18.33
CA ALA A 73 14.92 -40.38 -18.80
C ALA A 73 16.10 -40.10 -17.86
N VAL A 74 17.04 -39.31 -18.36
CA VAL A 74 18.21 -38.84 -17.62
C VAL A 74 17.92 -37.44 -17.10
N LEU A 75 17.96 -37.28 -15.78
CA LEU A 75 17.91 -36.01 -15.10
C LEU A 75 19.34 -35.58 -14.74
N TRP A 76 19.78 -34.44 -15.27
CA TRP A 76 21.07 -33.84 -14.93
C TRP A 76 20.90 -32.94 -13.70
N ALA A 77 21.27 -33.44 -12.52
CA ALA A 77 21.02 -32.78 -11.24
C ALA A 77 22.32 -32.36 -10.52
N PRO A 78 22.31 -31.25 -9.76
CA PRO A 78 23.40 -30.90 -8.87
C PRO A 78 23.65 -32.02 -7.84
N SER A 79 24.89 -32.48 -7.74
CA SER A 79 25.26 -33.64 -6.95
C SER A 79 26.52 -33.38 -6.13
N ALA A 80 26.47 -33.79 -4.87
CA ALA A 80 27.64 -33.98 -4.02
C ALA A 80 28.28 -35.35 -4.33
N PRO A 81 29.52 -35.64 -3.86
CA PRO A 81 30.24 -36.87 -4.21
C PRO A 81 29.47 -38.18 -3.98
N ASP A 82 28.59 -38.23 -2.98
CA ASP A 82 27.88 -39.44 -2.57
C ASP A 82 26.35 -39.37 -2.73
N SER A 83 25.77 -38.22 -3.12
CA SER A 83 24.31 -38.09 -3.31
C SER A 83 23.92 -36.88 -4.17
N PRO A 84 22.79 -36.94 -4.89
CA PRO A 84 22.24 -35.75 -5.51
C PRO A 84 21.61 -34.82 -4.47
N LEU A 85 21.37 -33.57 -4.85
CA LEU A 85 20.52 -32.67 -4.08
C LEU A 85 19.09 -32.78 -4.58
N ALA A 86 18.12 -32.80 -3.66
CA ALA A 86 16.71 -32.69 -4.00
C ALA A 86 16.41 -31.34 -4.66
N SER A 87 15.30 -31.21 -5.39
CA SER A 87 14.94 -29.92 -5.99
C SER A 87 14.50 -28.86 -4.97
N SER A 88 14.17 -29.27 -3.73
CA SER A 88 13.68 -28.40 -2.66
C SER A 88 13.98 -28.94 -1.26
N ALA A 89 14.18 -28.02 -0.31
CA ALA A 89 14.38 -28.28 1.12
C ALA A 89 13.19 -29.03 1.77
N LEU A 90 12.03 -29.02 1.12
CA LEU A 90 10.80 -29.68 1.55
C LEU A 90 10.80 -31.19 1.26
N ILE A 91 11.66 -31.63 0.36
CA ILE A 91 11.83 -33.03 -0.01
C ILE A 91 12.91 -33.67 0.86
N ALA A 92 14.03 -32.96 1.04
CA ALA A 92 15.11 -33.31 1.95
C ALA A 92 15.88 -32.06 2.37
N GLU A 93 16.44 -32.06 3.58
CA GLU A 93 17.35 -30.99 4.02
C GLU A 93 18.54 -30.87 3.06
N HIS A 94 19.01 -29.65 2.83
CA HIS A 94 20.23 -29.37 2.06
C HIS A 94 21.40 -29.16 3.01
N PRO A 95 22.35 -30.10 3.12
CA PRO A 95 23.61 -29.84 3.81
C PRO A 95 24.41 -28.76 3.07
N GLU A 96 25.20 -27.99 3.81
CA GLU A 96 26.19 -27.09 3.21
C GLU A 96 27.34 -27.93 2.65
N TYR A 97 27.43 -28.01 1.32
CA TYR A 97 28.53 -28.67 0.60
C TYR A 97 29.44 -27.63 -0.05
N GLU A 98 30.77 -27.84 0.02
CA GLU A 98 31.75 -26.90 -0.56
C GLU A 98 31.88 -27.02 -2.09
N THR A 99 31.56 -28.16 -2.69
CA THR A 99 31.62 -28.37 -4.16
C THR A 99 30.47 -29.22 -4.66
N LEU A 100 29.83 -28.78 -5.75
CA LEU A 100 28.73 -29.48 -6.44
C LEU A 100 29.07 -29.64 -7.93
N THR A 101 28.73 -30.79 -8.50
CA THR A 101 28.86 -31.07 -9.94
C THR A 101 27.53 -31.51 -10.52
N ILE A 102 27.28 -31.22 -11.80
CA ILE A 102 26.08 -31.74 -12.49
C ILE A 102 26.37 -33.19 -12.90
N ALA A 103 25.54 -34.13 -12.46
CA ALA A 103 25.70 -35.55 -12.74
C ALA A 103 24.38 -36.17 -13.27
N PRO A 104 24.45 -37.24 -14.09
CA PRO A 104 23.27 -37.89 -14.65
C PRO A 104 22.63 -38.85 -13.65
N TRP A 105 21.31 -38.75 -13.48
CA TRP A 105 20.49 -39.62 -12.63
C TRP A 105 19.31 -40.17 -13.41
N SER A 106 18.96 -41.42 -13.17
CA SER A 106 17.79 -42.00 -13.83
C SER A 106 16.50 -41.67 -13.09
N ILE A 107 15.50 -41.23 -13.84
CA ILE A 107 14.15 -40.97 -13.35
C ILE A 107 13.09 -41.69 -14.18
N ALA A 108 11.93 -41.90 -13.58
CA ALA A 108 10.73 -42.30 -14.30
C ALA A 108 10.02 -41.04 -14.82
N SER A 109 9.79 -40.97 -16.13
CA SER A 109 9.15 -39.84 -16.79
C SER A 109 8.04 -40.28 -17.74
N MET A 110 7.20 -39.32 -18.14
CA MET A 110 6.13 -39.50 -19.11
C MET A 110 6.22 -38.40 -20.17
N GLN A 111 6.15 -38.77 -21.43
CA GLN A 111 6.20 -37.85 -22.56
C GLN A 111 4.78 -37.51 -23.04
N LEU A 112 4.53 -36.23 -23.29
CA LEU A 112 3.22 -35.70 -23.63
C LEU A 112 3.23 -35.19 -25.09
N GLY A 113 2.15 -35.47 -25.82
CA GLY A 113 1.85 -34.81 -27.09
C GLY A 113 1.30 -33.40 -26.90
N PRO A 114 0.93 -32.69 -27.98
CA PRO A 114 0.48 -31.30 -27.89
C PRO A 114 -0.78 -31.16 -27.04
N LYS A 115 -1.80 -31.98 -27.33
CA LYS A 115 -3.06 -32.01 -26.60
C LYS A 115 -2.85 -32.37 -25.13
N GLU A 116 -2.07 -33.42 -24.87
CA GLU A 116 -1.75 -33.87 -23.51
C GLU A 116 -0.99 -32.81 -22.71
N THR A 117 -0.13 -32.05 -23.39
CA THR A 117 0.61 -30.93 -22.79
C THR A 117 -0.34 -29.79 -22.41
N VAL A 118 -1.30 -29.44 -23.28
CA VAL A 118 -2.33 -28.45 -22.97
C VAL A 118 -3.18 -28.91 -21.79
N ASP A 119 -3.65 -30.16 -21.78
CA ASP A 119 -4.47 -30.72 -20.69
C ASP A 119 -3.70 -30.68 -19.35
N PHE A 120 -2.42 -31.09 -19.34
CA PHE A 120 -1.56 -31.05 -18.15
C PHE A 120 -1.28 -29.64 -17.64
N LEU A 121 -0.88 -28.71 -18.52
CA LEU A 121 -0.57 -27.34 -18.15
C LEU A 121 -1.82 -26.56 -17.74
N ALA A 122 -2.98 -26.86 -18.33
CA ALA A 122 -4.26 -26.31 -17.91
C ALA A 122 -4.68 -26.82 -16.52
N ALA A 123 -4.49 -28.11 -16.25
CA ALA A 123 -4.83 -28.72 -14.95
C ALA A 123 -3.97 -28.21 -13.79
N THR A 124 -2.78 -27.68 -14.09
CA THR A 124 -1.81 -27.14 -13.12
C THR A 124 -1.77 -25.61 -13.14
N PHE A 125 -2.68 -24.97 -13.88
CA PHE A 125 -2.70 -23.53 -14.09
C PHE A 125 -2.89 -22.73 -12.80
N GLY A 126 -2.00 -21.76 -12.56
CA GLY A 126 -2.14 -20.80 -11.46
C GLY A 126 -1.93 -21.38 -10.06
N GLN A 127 -1.45 -22.62 -9.93
CA GLN A 127 -1.27 -23.29 -8.64
C GLN A 127 0.20 -23.60 -8.39
N ARG A 128 0.80 -23.01 -7.34
CA ARG A 128 2.12 -23.44 -6.84
C ARG A 128 1.99 -24.71 -5.98
N VAL A 129 0.89 -24.79 -5.24
CA VAL A 129 0.46 -25.94 -4.45
C VAL A 129 -0.87 -26.41 -5.03
N ILE A 130 -0.91 -27.62 -5.60
CA ILE A 130 -2.15 -28.17 -6.18
C ILE A 130 -3.13 -28.55 -5.07
N ARG A 131 -2.58 -29.10 -3.98
CA ARG A 131 -3.27 -29.44 -2.74
C ARG A 131 -2.24 -29.57 -1.63
N PRO A 132 -2.61 -29.47 -0.33
CA PRO A 132 -1.66 -29.62 0.77
C PRO A 132 -0.77 -30.87 0.58
N GLY A 133 0.55 -30.67 0.49
CA GLY A 133 1.52 -31.74 0.28
C GLY A 133 1.86 -32.10 -1.18
N LEU A 134 1.24 -31.48 -2.20
CA LEU A 134 1.56 -31.64 -3.63
C LEU A 134 1.77 -30.27 -4.30
N MET A 135 2.95 -30.07 -4.89
CA MET A 135 3.36 -28.82 -5.51
C MET A 135 3.80 -29.01 -6.96
N VAL A 136 3.87 -27.92 -7.71
CA VAL A 136 4.55 -27.86 -9.01
C VAL A 136 5.88 -27.15 -8.88
N GLY A 137 6.87 -27.62 -9.63
CA GLY A 137 8.17 -26.99 -9.75
C GLY A 137 8.12 -25.70 -10.57
N PRO A 138 9.09 -24.79 -10.39
CA PRO A 138 9.18 -23.54 -11.15
C PRO A 138 9.19 -23.73 -12.67
N ASP A 139 9.72 -24.86 -13.13
CA ASP A 139 9.77 -25.31 -14.52
C ASP A 139 8.37 -25.55 -15.12
N VAL A 140 7.43 -26.15 -14.38
CA VAL A 140 6.03 -26.29 -14.82
C VAL A 140 5.36 -24.92 -14.93
N THR A 141 5.56 -24.04 -13.93
CA THR A 141 5.04 -22.66 -13.94
C THR A 141 5.56 -21.85 -15.14
N PHE A 142 6.82 -22.06 -15.51
CA PHE A 142 7.40 -21.46 -16.71
C PHE A 142 6.67 -21.91 -17.98
N TRP A 143 6.43 -23.22 -18.16
CA TRP A 143 5.73 -23.75 -19.34
C TRP A 143 4.26 -23.33 -19.41
N ILE A 144 3.59 -23.17 -18.27
CA ILE A 144 2.27 -22.54 -18.19
C ILE A 144 2.30 -21.11 -18.76
N THR A 145 3.30 -20.31 -18.36
CA THR A 145 3.46 -18.94 -18.84
C THR A 145 3.73 -18.91 -20.34
N ALA A 146 4.55 -19.83 -20.84
CA ALA A 146 4.80 -19.99 -22.28
C ALA A 146 3.53 -20.38 -23.05
N LEU A 147 2.70 -21.30 -22.53
CA LEU A 147 1.43 -21.68 -23.15
C LEU A 147 0.45 -20.50 -23.20
N ARG A 148 0.36 -19.70 -22.12
CA ARG A 148 -0.46 -18.46 -22.12
C ARG A 148 0.02 -17.44 -23.13
N PHE A 149 1.34 -17.30 -23.27
CA PHE A 149 1.92 -16.43 -24.28
C PHE A 149 1.51 -16.90 -25.69
N ALA A 150 1.63 -18.20 -25.99
CA ALA A 150 1.13 -18.78 -27.24
C ALA A 150 -0.37 -18.53 -27.47
N GLY A 151 -1.22 -18.78 -26.46
CA GLY A 151 -2.66 -18.52 -26.54
C GLY A 151 -3.00 -17.05 -26.74
N GLY A 152 -2.25 -16.13 -26.12
CA GLY A 152 -2.38 -14.69 -26.33
C GLY A 152 -2.06 -14.25 -27.76
N LEU A 153 -1.03 -14.86 -28.38
CA LEU A 153 -0.72 -14.64 -29.79
C LEU A 153 -1.87 -15.13 -30.69
N VAL A 154 -2.43 -16.31 -30.41
CA VAL A 154 -3.58 -16.84 -31.17
C VAL A 154 -4.83 -15.97 -31.01
N ALA A 155 -5.17 -15.57 -29.79
CA ALA A 155 -6.36 -14.74 -29.51
C ALA A 155 -6.30 -13.37 -30.21
N ARG A 156 -5.09 -12.80 -30.37
CA ARG A 156 -4.86 -11.54 -31.08
C ARG A 156 -4.58 -11.72 -32.57
N GLN A 157 -4.69 -12.95 -33.08
CA GLN A 157 -4.43 -13.29 -34.49
C GLN A 157 -3.00 -12.93 -34.95
N GLN A 158 -2.02 -13.07 -34.05
CA GLN A 158 -0.61 -12.76 -34.28
C GLN A 158 0.17 -14.01 -34.74
N PHE A 159 -0.31 -14.63 -35.81
CA PHE A 159 0.33 -15.80 -36.41
C PHE A 159 0.15 -15.76 -37.93
N LEU A 160 1.08 -16.38 -38.66
CA LEU A 160 1.06 -16.46 -40.11
C LEU A 160 1.33 -17.90 -40.56
N PRO A 161 0.69 -18.35 -41.66
CA PRO A 161 0.99 -19.65 -42.23
C PRO A 161 2.41 -19.67 -42.81
N ASP A 162 3.06 -20.82 -42.70
CA ASP A 162 4.43 -21.07 -43.15
C ASP A 162 4.60 -22.47 -43.76
N MET A 163 5.77 -22.71 -44.37
CA MET A 163 6.22 -24.02 -44.84
C MET A 163 7.63 -24.32 -44.35
N ILE A 164 7.78 -25.38 -43.56
CA ILE A 164 9.05 -25.82 -42.95
C ILE A 164 9.55 -27.10 -43.63
N ALA A 165 10.85 -27.18 -43.91
CA ALA A 165 11.48 -28.38 -44.46
C ALA A 165 11.68 -29.45 -43.37
N VAL A 166 11.34 -30.71 -43.69
CA VAL A 166 11.52 -31.90 -42.85
C VAL A 166 12.17 -33.03 -43.67
N GLU A 167 12.65 -34.10 -43.03
CA GLU A 167 13.33 -35.22 -43.72
C GLU A 167 12.49 -35.84 -44.86
N GLU A 168 11.16 -35.85 -44.72
CA GLU A 168 10.22 -36.42 -45.70
C GLU A 168 9.58 -35.38 -46.66
N GLY A 169 10.03 -34.11 -46.66
CA GLY A 169 9.51 -33.07 -47.54
C GLY A 169 9.25 -31.72 -46.86
N PHE A 170 8.03 -31.18 -46.96
CA PHE A 170 7.64 -29.93 -46.30
C PHE A 170 6.41 -30.14 -45.43
N THR A 171 6.42 -29.53 -44.24
CA THR A 171 5.25 -29.40 -43.37
C THR A 171 4.70 -27.99 -43.44
N ALA A 172 3.38 -27.86 -43.60
CA ALA A 172 2.69 -26.61 -43.42
C ALA A 172 2.51 -26.37 -41.93
N GLN A 173 2.81 -25.17 -41.43
CA GLN A 173 2.69 -24.83 -40.00
C GLN A 173 2.20 -23.41 -39.80
N TRP A 174 1.47 -23.16 -38.72
CA TRP A 174 1.15 -21.82 -38.25
C TRP A 174 2.27 -21.33 -37.34
N THR A 175 2.89 -20.22 -37.71
CA THR A 175 4.05 -19.66 -36.98
C THR A 175 3.68 -18.35 -36.30
N PRO A 176 4.11 -18.12 -35.05
CA PRO A 176 3.85 -16.86 -34.35
C PRO A 176 4.56 -15.67 -35.00
N VAL A 177 3.99 -14.47 -34.81
CA VAL A 177 4.58 -13.17 -35.16
C VAL A 177 4.65 -12.31 -33.91
N TYR A 178 5.74 -11.56 -33.71
CA TYR A 178 6.00 -10.83 -32.47
C TYR A 178 6.08 -9.30 -32.67
N PRO A 179 4.96 -8.60 -32.97
CA PRO A 179 5.00 -7.17 -33.19
C PRO A 179 5.28 -6.34 -31.94
N GLY A 180 6.12 -5.31 -32.08
CA GLY A 180 6.43 -4.29 -31.08
C GLY A 180 6.79 -4.88 -29.73
N MET A 181 5.92 -4.64 -28.74
CA MET A 181 6.10 -5.05 -27.35
C MET A 181 6.22 -6.59 -27.14
N GLU A 182 5.64 -7.41 -28.03
CA GLU A 182 5.66 -8.87 -27.86
C GLU A 182 7.06 -9.48 -28.07
N GLY A 183 7.89 -8.88 -28.95
CA GLY A 183 9.28 -9.30 -29.14
C GLY A 183 10.13 -9.10 -27.87
N HIS A 184 9.90 -8.01 -27.14
CA HIS A 184 10.55 -7.76 -25.85
C HIS A 184 10.11 -8.77 -24.78
N ARG A 185 8.81 -9.10 -24.73
CA ARG A 185 8.28 -10.11 -23.80
C ARG A 185 8.88 -11.50 -24.05
N LEU A 186 9.03 -11.89 -25.32
CA LEU A 186 9.67 -13.16 -25.68
C LEU A 186 11.12 -13.24 -25.20
N ALA A 187 11.90 -12.18 -25.37
CA ALA A 187 13.27 -12.12 -24.88
C ALA A 187 13.36 -12.19 -23.35
N ALA A 188 12.48 -11.46 -22.65
CA ALA A 188 12.38 -11.52 -21.19
C ALA A 188 11.99 -12.92 -20.69
N LEU A 189 11.04 -13.58 -21.36
CA LEU A 189 10.61 -14.93 -21.02
C LEU A 189 11.74 -15.94 -21.22
N ALA A 190 12.49 -15.87 -22.33
CA ALA A 190 13.64 -16.76 -22.56
C ALA A 190 14.73 -16.59 -21.49
N ALA A 191 14.99 -15.37 -21.03
CA ALA A 191 15.97 -15.09 -19.98
C ALA A 191 15.53 -15.63 -18.60
N ALA A 192 14.22 -15.73 -18.36
CA ALA A 192 13.64 -16.21 -17.10
C ALA A 192 13.49 -17.75 -17.02
N MET A 193 13.89 -18.50 -18.05
CA MET A 193 13.70 -19.96 -18.10
C MET A 193 14.48 -20.69 -16.98
N PRO A 194 13.80 -21.45 -16.09
CA PRO A 194 14.47 -22.23 -15.06
C PRO A 194 15.39 -23.30 -15.65
N ALA A 195 16.53 -23.57 -15.01
CA ALA A 195 17.47 -24.60 -15.47
C ALA A 195 16.83 -26.00 -15.51
N ALA A 196 15.94 -26.32 -14.54
CA ALA A 196 15.21 -27.58 -14.49
C ALA A 196 14.37 -27.86 -15.74
N ALA A 197 13.87 -26.81 -16.43
CA ALA A 197 13.08 -26.95 -17.66
C ALA A 197 13.89 -27.53 -18.84
N ARG A 198 15.22 -27.54 -18.75
CA ARG A 198 16.17 -28.10 -19.73
C ARG A 198 17.11 -29.15 -19.12
N ALA A 199 16.82 -29.64 -17.92
CA ALA A 199 17.68 -30.58 -17.20
C ALA A 199 17.44 -32.05 -17.58
N ILE A 200 16.33 -32.34 -18.24
CA ILE A 200 15.98 -33.68 -18.71
C ILE A 200 16.57 -33.95 -20.10
N GLY A 201 17.06 -35.17 -20.33
CA GLY A 201 17.54 -35.64 -21.62
C GLY A 201 17.46 -37.16 -21.75
N PHE A 202 17.87 -37.68 -22.91
CA PHE A 202 17.97 -39.11 -23.17
C PHE A 202 19.42 -39.61 -23.33
N ASP A 203 20.39 -38.69 -23.45
CA ASP A 203 21.82 -39.00 -23.43
C ASP A 203 22.36 -39.05 -21.99
N GLU A 204 23.11 -40.11 -21.68
CA GLU A 204 23.75 -40.36 -20.39
C GLU A 204 25.16 -39.76 -20.31
N ASN A 205 25.75 -39.36 -21.45
CA ASN A 205 27.14 -38.94 -21.54
C ASN A 205 27.34 -37.42 -21.47
N SER A 206 26.37 -36.64 -21.94
CA SER A 206 26.48 -35.18 -21.97
C SER A 206 25.18 -34.44 -21.58
N PRO A 207 25.28 -33.33 -20.84
CA PRO A 207 24.11 -32.53 -20.47
C PRO A 207 23.54 -31.75 -21.68
N PRO A 208 22.23 -31.44 -21.70
CA PRO A 208 21.64 -30.63 -22.77
C PRO A 208 22.25 -29.23 -22.87
N VAL A 209 22.68 -28.82 -24.08
CA VAL A 209 23.34 -27.52 -24.35
C VAL A 209 22.51 -26.52 -25.17
N THR A 210 21.28 -26.87 -25.55
CA THR A 210 20.43 -26.03 -26.40
C THR A 210 20.04 -24.71 -25.71
N PRO A 211 20.26 -23.53 -26.35
CA PRO A 211 19.92 -22.22 -25.76
C PRO A 211 18.43 -22.07 -25.42
N ALA A 212 18.13 -21.41 -24.29
CA ALA A 212 16.77 -21.22 -23.79
C ALA A 212 15.83 -20.58 -24.82
N ARG A 213 16.33 -19.61 -25.60
CA ARG A 213 15.55 -18.95 -26.67
C ARG A 213 15.08 -19.93 -27.74
N ILE A 214 15.94 -20.86 -28.16
CA ILE A 214 15.62 -21.85 -29.19
C ILE A 214 14.57 -22.84 -28.66
N VAL A 215 14.72 -23.29 -27.41
CA VAL A 215 13.75 -24.20 -26.78
C VAL A 215 12.38 -23.52 -26.63
N LEU A 216 12.35 -22.24 -26.22
CA LEU A 216 11.12 -21.48 -26.09
C LEU A 216 10.44 -21.23 -27.43
N ASP A 217 11.20 -20.80 -28.46
CA ASP A 217 10.65 -20.55 -29.79
C ASP A 217 10.06 -21.84 -30.40
N ALA A 218 10.74 -22.97 -30.24
CA ALA A 218 10.24 -24.28 -30.69
C ALA A 218 8.94 -24.67 -29.96
N PHE A 219 8.88 -24.49 -28.65
CA PHE A 219 7.67 -24.76 -27.86
C PHE A 219 6.51 -23.83 -28.27
N LEU A 220 6.75 -22.54 -28.47
CA LEU A 220 5.72 -21.58 -28.89
C LEU A 220 5.19 -21.86 -30.29
N ALA A 221 6.08 -22.19 -31.24
CA ALA A 221 5.67 -22.59 -32.58
C ALA A 221 4.81 -23.87 -32.53
N TRP A 222 5.22 -24.86 -31.75
CA TRP A 222 4.48 -26.11 -31.55
C TRP A 222 3.09 -25.88 -30.96
N MET A 223 2.97 -25.03 -29.94
CA MET A 223 1.69 -24.71 -29.28
C MET A 223 0.78 -23.83 -30.13
N VAL A 224 1.32 -22.82 -30.84
CA VAL A 224 0.52 -21.97 -31.74
C VAL A 224 -0.04 -22.81 -32.89
N ASP A 225 0.77 -23.69 -33.47
CA ASP A 225 0.33 -24.59 -34.54
C ASP A 225 -0.81 -25.51 -34.08
N ASP A 226 -0.68 -26.14 -32.91
CA ASP A 226 -1.72 -27.01 -32.35
C ASP A 226 -3.01 -26.24 -32.00
N LEU A 227 -2.90 -25.08 -31.33
CA LEU A 227 -4.05 -24.26 -30.95
C LEU A 227 -4.84 -23.75 -32.16
N VAL A 228 -4.14 -23.32 -33.22
CA VAL A 228 -4.79 -22.87 -34.45
C VAL A 228 -5.43 -24.05 -35.19
N ARG A 229 -4.76 -25.20 -35.30
CA ARG A 229 -5.34 -26.43 -35.88
C ARG A 229 -6.56 -26.92 -35.11
N GLY A 230 -6.53 -26.84 -33.79
CA GLY A 230 -7.66 -27.19 -32.92
C GLY A 230 -8.93 -26.42 -33.26
N SER A 231 -8.80 -25.17 -33.74
CA SER A 231 -9.94 -24.36 -34.17
C SER A 231 -10.61 -24.87 -35.47
N PHE A 232 -9.92 -25.68 -36.26
CA PHE A 232 -10.46 -26.33 -37.47
C PHE A 232 -11.11 -27.69 -37.19
N SER A 233 -11.15 -28.13 -35.93
CA SER A 233 -11.75 -29.42 -35.56
C SER A 233 -13.22 -29.52 -36.04
N GLY A 234 -13.51 -30.59 -36.78
CA GLY A 234 -14.83 -30.82 -37.38
C GLY A 234 -15.04 -30.22 -38.78
N GLN A 235 -14.09 -29.44 -39.31
CA GLN A 235 -14.10 -28.98 -40.70
C GLN A 235 -13.24 -29.91 -41.57
N ASN A 236 -13.80 -30.40 -42.68
CA ASN A 236 -13.05 -31.14 -43.70
C ASN A 236 -12.78 -30.20 -44.88
N PRO A 237 -11.65 -29.48 -44.89
CA PRO A 237 -11.33 -28.62 -46.02
C PRO A 237 -11.21 -29.45 -47.30
N PRO A 238 -11.73 -28.97 -48.44
CA PRO A 238 -11.71 -29.73 -49.68
C PRO A 238 -10.26 -30.03 -50.11
N ARG A 239 -9.99 -31.30 -50.43
CA ARG A 239 -8.72 -31.71 -51.08
C ARG A 239 -8.71 -31.19 -52.51
N GLY A 240 -8.22 -29.97 -52.70
CA GLY A 240 -8.02 -29.42 -54.05
C GLY A 240 -6.84 -30.10 -54.77
N LYS A 241 -6.77 -29.89 -56.08
CA LYS A 241 -5.77 -30.54 -56.96
C LYS A 241 -4.48 -29.75 -57.06
N SER A 242 -4.50 -28.44 -56.77
CA SER A 242 -3.31 -27.61 -56.92
C SER A 242 -2.35 -27.78 -55.74
N PRO A 243 -1.05 -27.50 -55.92
CA PRO A 243 -0.10 -27.45 -54.82
C PRO A 243 -0.50 -26.46 -53.70
N HIS A 244 -1.17 -25.35 -54.04
CA HIS A 244 -1.69 -24.38 -53.05
C HIS A 244 -2.85 -24.96 -52.24
N ASP A 245 -3.75 -25.72 -52.86
CA ASP A 245 -4.85 -26.36 -52.14
C ASP A 245 -4.35 -27.44 -51.18
N ARG A 246 -3.31 -28.18 -51.58
CA ARG A 246 -2.66 -29.17 -50.72
C ARG A 246 -1.96 -28.52 -49.52
N TRP A 247 -1.35 -27.36 -49.72
CA TRP A 247 -0.80 -26.55 -48.61
C TRP A 247 -1.90 -26.03 -47.67
N LEU A 248 -3.00 -25.47 -48.21
CA LEU A 248 -4.13 -25.01 -47.39
C LEU A 248 -4.81 -26.14 -46.62
N HIS A 249 -4.97 -27.32 -47.24
CA HIS A 249 -5.47 -28.51 -46.56
C HIS A 249 -4.51 -28.96 -45.46
N ALA A 250 -3.21 -28.98 -45.75
CA ALA A 250 -2.18 -29.36 -44.77
C ALA A 250 -2.07 -28.37 -43.60
N LEU A 251 -2.48 -27.11 -43.73
CA LEU A 251 -2.57 -26.15 -42.60
C LEU A 251 -3.71 -26.46 -41.62
N ALA A 252 -4.66 -27.31 -42.01
CA ALA A 252 -5.83 -27.66 -41.21
C ALA A 252 -5.81 -29.11 -40.67
N THR A 253 -4.91 -29.98 -41.17
CA THR A 253 -4.78 -31.37 -40.71
C THR A 253 -3.71 -31.55 -39.63
N GLN A 254 -3.81 -32.56 -38.76
CA GLN A 254 -2.83 -32.73 -37.67
C GLN A 254 -1.44 -33.21 -38.10
N ASP A 255 -1.31 -33.86 -39.26
CA ASP A 255 -0.03 -34.34 -39.77
C ASP A 255 0.83 -33.22 -40.41
N GLY A 256 0.20 -32.14 -40.87
CA GLY A 256 0.87 -30.99 -41.49
C GLY A 256 1.62 -31.28 -42.80
N LEU A 257 1.67 -32.54 -43.25
CA LEU A 257 2.51 -32.97 -44.39
C LEU A 257 1.94 -32.48 -45.72
N VAL A 258 2.75 -31.71 -46.47
CA VAL A 258 2.39 -31.22 -47.80
C VAL A 258 2.86 -32.21 -48.86
N GLN A 259 1.92 -32.97 -49.42
CA GLN A 259 2.22 -33.92 -50.50
C GLN A 259 2.47 -33.18 -51.84
N GLY A 260 3.61 -33.42 -52.49
CA GLY A 260 3.91 -32.81 -53.79
C GLY A 260 5.32 -33.13 -54.29
N HIS A 261 5.63 -32.68 -55.52
CA HIS A 261 7.01 -32.75 -56.05
C HIS A 261 7.89 -31.68 -55.37
N PRO A 262 9.14 -31.99 -54.96
CA PRO A 262 9.99 -31.07 -54.20
C PRO A 262 10.17 -29.67 -54.81
N GLU A 263 10.38 -29.58 -56.12
CA GLU A 263 10.54 -28.29 -56.83
C GLU A 263 9.28 -27.39 -56.75
N GLN A 264 8.09 -28.00 -56.76
CA GLN A 264 6.83 -27.26 -56.64
C GLN A 264 6.62 -26.74 -55.21
N LEU A 265 7.02 -27.53 -54.21
CA LEU A 265 6.92 -27.15 -52.80
C LEU A 265 7.88 -26.01 -52.45
N GLU A 266 9.11 -26.03 -52.96
CA GLU A 266 10.07 -24.94 -52.77
C GLU A 266 9.56 -23.61 -53.35
N LYS A 267 8.91 -23.65 -54.52
CA LYS A 267 8.32 -22.47 -55.15
C LYS A 267 7.23 -21.84 -54.29
N ILE A 268 6.34 -22.64 -53.71
CA ILE A 268 5.26 -22.14 -52.83
C ILE A 268 5.86 -21.57 -51.55
N ALA A 269 6.80 -22.29 -50.94
CA ALA A 269 7.49 -21.82 -49.74
C ALA A 269 8.12 -20.42 -49.99
N SER A 270 8.72 -20.19 -51.18
CA SER A 270 9.25 -18.88 -51.56
C SER A 270 8.18 -17.77 -51.67
N GLN A 271 7.00 -18.09 -52.19
CA GLN A 271 5.89 -17.14 -52.34
C GLN A 271 5.27 -16.77 -50.99
N VAL A 272 5.10 -17.75 -50.10
CA VAL A 272 4.62 -17.54 -48.73
C VAL A 272 5.58 -16.62 -47.98
N ARG A 273 6.90 -16.84 -48.09
CA ARG A 273 7.91 -15.95 -47.51
C ARG A 273 7.80 -14.50 -48.02
N GLN A 274 7.53 -14.29 -49.31
CA GLN A 274 7.36 -12.94 -49.88
C GLN A 274 6.11 -12.23 -49.37
N TRP A 275 4.97 -12.93 -49.27
CA TRP A 275 3.71 -12.37 -48.80
C TRP A 275 3.76 -11.90 -47.34
N ARG A 276 4.51 -12.59 -46.47
CA ARG A 276 4.65 -12.26 -45.04
C ARG A 276 5.46 -10.98 -44.76
N ARG A 277 6.20 -10.45 -45.75
CA ARG A 277 7.22 -9.41 -45.56
C ARG A 277 6.70 -8.07 -44.96
N PRO A 278 5.57 -7.48 -45.39
CA PRO A 278 5.11 -6.17 -44.89
C PRO A 278 4.77 -6.16 -43.40
N VAL A 279 4.17 -7.25 -42.90
CA VAL A 279 3.81 -7.39 -41.48
C VAL A 279 5.07 -7.55 -40.63
N ALA A 280 6.05 -8.33 -41.08
CA ALA A 280 7.34 -8.42 -40.41
C ALA A 280 8.03 -7.03 -40.32
N LEU A 281 7.89 -6.18 -41.33
CA LEU A 281 8.52 -4.85 -41.33
C LEU A 281 7.98 -3.92 -40.24
N THR A 282 6.67 -3.87 -39.97
CA THR A 282 6.09 -3.02 -38.92
C THR A 282 6.12 -3.69 -37.55
N ALA A 283 5.98 -5.01 -37.49
CA ALA A 283 6.09 -5.81 -36.27
C ALA A 283 7.46 -5.65 -35.63
N ASP A 284 8.53 -5.69 -36.42
CA ASP A 284 9.90 -5.62 -35.91
C ASP A 284 10.43 -4.17 -35.83
N ALA A 285 9.53 -3.16 -35.81
CA ALA A 285 9.92 -1.75 -35.78
C ALA A 285 9.97 -1.19 -34.33
N PRO A 286 11.09 -0.57 -33.91
CA PRO A 286 11.26 -0.03 -32.55
C PRO A 286 10.61 1.37 -32.29
N PHE A 287 9.63 1.79 -33.09
CA PHE A 287 8.99 3.13 -33.01
C PHE A 287 7.52 3.10 -33.50
N ARG A 288 6.72 4.13 -33.15
CA ARG A 288 5.26 4.25 -33.44
C ARG A 288 4.83 5.67 -33.85
N LEU A 289 3.61 5.85 -34.35
CA LEU A 289 3.03 7.15 -34.78
C LEU A 289 2.32 7.92 -33.62
N CYS A 290 2.38 9.26 -33.61
CA CYS A 290 1.93 10.18 -32.54
C CYS A 290 1.22 11.46 -33.08
N PHE A 291 0.21 11.97 -32.33
CA PHE A 291 -0.61 13.16 -32.63
C PHE A 291 -0.53 14.25 -31.52
N ARG A 292 -0.33 15.53 -31.85
CA ARG A 292 -0.26 16.66 -30.86
C ARG A 292 -1.22 17.80 -31.20
N LEU A 293 -1.98 18.32 -30.21
CA LEU A 293 -2.85 19.51 -30.36
C LEU A 293 -2.13 20.81 -29.92
N GLU A 294 -2.10 21.82 -30.78
CA GLU A 294 -1.46 23.12 -30.57
C GLU A 294 -2.50 24.26 -30.46
N GLU A 295 -2.27 25.19 -29.53
CA GLU A 295 -3.10 26.38 -29.28
C GLU A 295 -2.99 27.43 -30.41
N PRO A 296 -4.03 28.25 -30.63
CA PRO A 296 -3.97 29.34 -31.61
C PRO A 296 -2.93 30.38 -31.22
N ALA A 297 -2.09 30.78 -32.18
CA ALA A 297 -1.25 31.96 -32.04
C ALA A 297 -2.13 33.21 -31.83
N GLU A 298 -1.65 34.17 -31.03
CA GLU A 298 -2.42 35.37 -30.65
C GLU A 298 -3.09 36.01 -31.90
N ASP A 299 -4.39 36.24 -31.80
CA ASP A 299 -5.32 36.78 -32.82
C ASP A 299 -5.79 35.85 -33.97
N SER A 300 -5.32 34.59 -34.06
CA SER A 300 -5.70 33.69 -35.18
C SER A 300 -6.97 32.85 -34.96
N GLY A 301 -7.29 32.51 -33.71
CA GLY A 301 -8.43 31.65 -33.36
C GLY A 301 -8.42 30.21 -33.93
N THR A 302 -7.32 29.78 -34.58
CA THR A 302 -7.20 28.48 -35.27
C THR A 302 -6.28 27.51 -34.51
N TRP A 303 -6.76 26.30 -34.25
CA TRP A 303 -6.05 25.20 -33.56
C TRP A 303 -5.44 24.22 -34.58
N MET A 304 -4.37 23.50 -34.22
CA MET A 304 -3.63 22.61 -35.14
C MET A 304 -3.32 21.23 -34.54
N VAL A 305 -3.42 20.15 -35.33
CA VAL A 305 -3.02 18.78 -34.96
C VAL A 305 -1.83 18.31 -35.80
N ARG A 306 -0.72 17.88 -35.19
CA ARG A 306 0.55 17.50 -35.86
C ARG A 306 0.86 15.99 -35.83
N TYR A 307 1.51 15.46 -36.87
CA TYR A 307 1.97 14.05 -36.96
C TYR A 307 3.46 13.88 -36.63
N MET A 308 3.77 12.88 -35.80
CA MET A 308 5.14 12.58 -35.33
C MET A 308 5.38 11.07 -35.23
N VAL A 309 6.63 10.63 -35.23
CA VAL A 309 7.06 9.26 -34.88
C VAL A 309 7.81 9.30 -33.55
N GLN A 310 7.44 8.43 -32.64
CA GLN A 310 7.93 8.35 -31.27
C GLN A 310 8.63 7.01 -31.04
N SER A 311 9.76 7.01 -30.32
CA SER A 311 10.40 5.76 -29.87
C SER A 311 9.48 4.97 -28.94
N VAL A 312 9.50 3.64 -29.02
CA VAL A 312 8.80 2.80 -28.04
C VAL A 312 9.54 2.81 -26.70
N ASP A 313 10.87 2.80 -26.72
CA ASP A 313 11.70 2.72 -25.51
C ASP A 313 11.85 4.07 -24.79
N ASN A 314 11.74 5.20 -25.50
CA ASN A 314 11.86 6.54 -24.94
C ASN A 314 10.85 7.52 -25.57
N PRO A 315 9.66 7.71 -24.96
CA PRO A 315 8.61 8.56 -25.49
C PRO A 315 8.99 10.03 -25.73
N ASP A 316 10.03 10.54 -25.06
CA ASP A 316 10.52 11.92 -25.27
C ASP A 316 11.24 12.07 -26.61
N ASN A 317 11.73 10.96 -27.18
CA ASN A 317 12.37 10.95 -28.49
C ASN A 317 11.31 10.89 -29.60
N VAL A 318 11.01 12.06 -30.16
CA VAL A 318 10.06 12.24 -31.26
C VAL A 318 10.72 12.87 -32.49
N LEU A 319 10.29 12.44 -33.67
CA LEU A 319 10.58 13.07 -34.96
C LEU A 319 9.28 13.50 -35.62
N ARG A 320 9.22 14.74 -36.12
CA ARG A 320 8.11 15.18 -36.95
C ARG A 320 8.12 14.49 -38.31
N ALA A 321 6.96 14.35 -38.92
CA ALA A 321 6.84 13.73 -40.24
C ALA A 321 7.76 14.36 -41.31
N GLU A 322 7.93 15.69 -41.27
CA GLU A 322 8.83 16.44 -42.16
C GLU A 322 10.32 16.09 -41.98
N GLN A 323 10.73 15.75 -40.75
CA GLN A 323 12.10 15.35 -40.41
C GLN A 323 12.40 13.93 -40.93
N ILE A 324 11.40 13.06 -40.96
CA ILE A 324 11.54 11.71 -41.53
C ILE A 324 11.73 11.78 -43.05
N GLY A 325 10.96 12.66 -43.72
CA GLY A 325 11.08 12.89 -45.16
C GLY A 325 12.43 13.47 -45.59
N SER A 326 13.11 14.21 -44.69
CA SER A 326 14.45 14.77 -44.92
C SER A 326 15.59 13.86 -44.47
N GLY A 327 15.29 12.69 -43.89
CA GLY A 327 16.29 11.67 -43.52
C GLY A 327 16.91 11.86 -42.13
N GLU A 328 16.29 12.64 -41.25
CA GLU A 328 16.73 12.75 -39.85
C GLU A 328 16.56 11.43 -39.09
N ARG A 329 17.37 11.24 -38.04
CA ARG A 329 17.47 9.98 -37.30
C ARG A 329 16.90 10.10 -35.90
N LEU A 330 16.22 9.06 -35.47
CA LEU A 330 15.67 8.93 -34.12
C LEU A 330 16.78 8.44 -33.18
N PRO A 331 17.14 9.20 -32.13
CA PRO A 331 18.26 8.85 -31.24
C PRO A 331 18.02 7.55 -30.47
N GLY A 332 19.07 6.73 -30.32
CA GLY A 332 19.06 5.52 -29.49
C GLY A 332 18.39 4.30 -30.14
N VAL A 333 18.01 4.38 -31.41
CA VAL A 333 17.27 3.31 -32.09
C VAL A 333 18.09 2.68 -33.23
N THR A 334 18.22 1.35 -33.20
CA THR A 334 19.06 0.58 -34.14
C THR A 334 18.51 0.56 -35.56
N ARG A 335 17.19 0.44 -35.71
CA ARG A 335 16.47 0.55 -36.99
C ARG A 335 15.85 1.94 -37.08
N GLN A 336 16.01 2.64 -38.20
CA GLN A 336 15.54 4.02 -38.36
C GLN A 336 14.16 4.07 -39.03
N PRO A 337 13.28 5.03 -38.65
CA PRO A 337 11.99 5.20 -39.29
C PRO A 337 12.17 5.62 -40.75
N THR A 338 11.44 4.95 -41.64
CA THR A 338 11.42 5.25 -43.07
C THR A 338 10.10 5.89 -43.46
N LEU A 339 10.07 6.58 -44.59
CA LEU A 339 8.82 7.08 -45.16
C LEU A 339 7.83 5.93 -45.44
N GLU A 340 8.34 4.76 -45.84
CA GLU A 340 7.54 3.54 -46.00
C GLU A 340 6.82 3.14 -44.71
N PHE A 341 7.49 3.23 -43.56
CA PHE A 341 6.84 3.01 -42.26
C PHE A 341 5.78 4.06 -41.97
N LEU A 342 6.09 5.35 -42.12
CA LEU A 342 5.17 6.45 -41.80
C LEU A 342 3.87 6.35 -42.61
N LEU A 343 3.98 6.11 -43.92
CA LEU A 343 2.83 5.97 -44.81
C LEU A 343 2.02 4.71 -44.49
N THR A 344 2.68 3.60 -44.17
CA THR A 344 2.02 2.36 -43.74
C THR A 344 1.23 2.59 -42.44
N ALA A 345 1.81 3.29 -41.46
CA ALA A 345 1.18 3.59 -40.17
C ALA A 345 0.02 4.60 -40.29
N LEU A 346 0.18 5.67 -41.07
CA LEU A 346 -0.89 6.64 -41.31
C LEU A 346 -2.08 6.04 -42.05
N THR A 347 -1.81 5.14 -43.00
CA THR A 347 -2.87 4.41 -43.72
C THR A 347 -3.74 3.62 -42.73
N GLN A 348 -3.14 3.02 -41.70
CA GLN A 348 -3.88 2.32 -40.65
C GLN A 348 -4.73 3.28 -39.78
N ALA A 349 -4.26 4.49 -39.50
CA ALA A 349 -4.93 5.47 -38.62
C ALA A 349 -6.19 6.14 -39.24
N THR A 350 -6.35 6.09 -40.57
CA THR A 350 -7.46 6.73 -41.30
C THR A 350 -8.85 6.28 -40.83
N SER A 351 -8.96 5.06 -40.32
CA SER A 351 -10.20 4.50 -39.76
C SER A 351 -10.71 5.21 -38.50
N ILE A 352 -9.83 5.89 -37.75
CA ILE A 352 -10.15 6.57 -36.46
C ILE A 352 -10.38 8.07 -36.67
N VAL A 353 -9.54 8.70 -37.48
CA VAL A 353 -9.60 10.13 -37.81
C VAL A 353 -9.71 10.29 -39.32
N PRO A 354 -10.94 10.39 -39.87
CA PRO A 354 -11.15 10.49 -41.32
C PRO A 354 -10.44 11.69 -41.97
N ARG A 355 -10.19 12.76 -41.21
CA ARG A 355 -9.46 13.95 -41.70
C ARG A 355 -8.02 13.64 -42.16
N ILE A 356 -7.43 12.50 -41.76
CA ILE A 356 -6.09 12.05 -42.20
C ILE A 356 -6.05 11.75 -43.72
N GLU A 357 -7.16 11.32 -44.32
CA GLU A 357 -7.22 10.98 -45.75
C GLU A 357 -6.81 12.15 -46.64
N THR A 358 -7.17 13.37 -46.24
CA THR A 358 -6.76 14.60 -46.92
C THR A 358 -5.25 14.83 -46.83
N SER A 359 -4.63 14.48 -45.70
CA SER A 359 -3.18 14.61 -45.50
C SER A 359 -2.39 13.62 -46.36
N LEU A 360 -2.90 12.40 -46.61
CA LEU A 360 -2.23 11.35 -47.40
C LEU A 360 -2.07 11.67 -48.90
N ARG A 361 -2.70 12.74 -49.39
CA ARG A 361 -2.57 13.18 -50.79
C ARG A 361 -1.24 13.87 -51.08
N VAL A 362 -0.45 14.15 -50.04
CA VAL A 362 0.84 14.84 -50.12
C VAL A 362 1.95 13.85 -49.83
N SER A 363 3.13 14.03 -50.44
CA SER A 363 4.27 13.10 -50.33
C SER A 363 4.82 12.95 -48.90
N VAL A 364 4.68 13.99 -48.07
CA VAL A 364 5.08 13.98 -46.65
C VAL A 364 3.97 14.67 -45.82
N PRO A 365 3.01 13.91 -45.26
CA PRO A 365 1.89 14.46 -44.48
C PRO A 365 2.34 15.01 -43.12
N THR A 366 1.89 16.21 -42.72
CA THR A 366 2.35 16.88 -41.47
C THR A 366 1.26 17.13 -40.40
N GLY A 367 -0.03 17.23 -40.75
CA GLY A 367 -1.11 17.56 -39.79
C GLY A 367 -2.43 18.06 -40.41
N PHE A 368 -3.34 18.62 -39.59
CA PHE A 368 -4.63 19.26 -39.98
C PHE A 368 -5.16 20.31 -38.95
N GLU A 369 -6.08 21.21 -39.36
CA GLU A 369 -6.57 22.39 -38.59
C GLU A 369 -7.98 22.23 -37.93
N LEU A 370 -8.28 23.04 -36.89
CA LEU A 370 -9.51 23.06 -36.05
C LEU A 370 -9.94 24.50 -35.57
N ASP A 371 -11.21 24.73 -35.21
CA ASP A 371 -11.76 25.97 -34.62
C ASP A 371 -12.03 25.85 -33.10
N THR A 372 -12.48 26.90 -32.39
CA THR A 372 -12.72 26.85 -30.91
C THR A 372 -13.71 25.76 -30.51
N GLN A 373 -14.72 25.49 -31.33
CA GLN A 373 -15.67 24.41 -31.10
C GLN A 373 -15.04 23.03 -31.38
N GLY A 374 -14.31 22.88 -32.49
CA GLY A 374 -13.60 21.66 -32.86
C GLY A 374 -12.46 21.32 -31.90
N ALA A 375 -11.84 22.32 -31.27
CA ALA A 375 -10.88 22.14 -30.20
C ALA A 375 -11.54 21.57 -28.95
N TYR A 376 -12.71 22.08 -28.57
CA TYR A 376 -13.52 21.51 -27.49
C TYR A 376 -13.91 20.04 -27.78
N ASP A 377 -14.31 19.72 -29.01
CA ASP A 377 -14.66 18.35 -29.42
C ASP A 377 -13.43 17.40 -29.45
N PHE A 378 -12.27 17.89 -29.88
CA PHE A 378 -11.01 17.13 -29.85
C PHE A 378 -10.57 16.85 -28.41
N LEU A 379 -10.64 17.86 -27.52
CA LEU A 379 -10.30 17.76 -26.10
C LEU A 379 -11.22 16.80 -25.33
N THR A 380 -12.46 16.63 -25.78
CA THR A 380 -13.46 15.81 -25.08
C THR A 380 -13.66 14.41 -25.67
N GLN A 381 -13.46 14.17 -26.98
CA GLN A 381 -13.83 12.89 -27.62
C GLN A 381 -12.72 12.19 -28.45
N ARG A 382 -11.97 12.92 -29.30
CA ARG A 382 -11.13 12.29 -30.35
C ARG A 382 -9.78 11.77 -29.85
N SER A 383 -9.22 12.41 -28.82
CA SER A 383 -7.96 12.00 -28.19
C SER A 383 -8.01 10.55 -27.67
N VAL A 384 -9.12 10.15 -27.05
CA VAL A 384 -9.29 8.83 -26.42
C VAL A 384 -9.26 7.68 -27.44
N ALA A 385 -9.86 7.85 -28.62
CA ALA A 385 -9.97 6.78 -29.62
C ALA A 385 -8.62 6.46 -30.31
N LEU A 386 -7.75 7.45 -30.49
CA LEU A 386 -6.43 7.28 -31.09
C LEU A 386 -5.49 6.47 -30.21
N GLU A 387 -5.52 6.70 -28.89
CA GLU A 387 -4.70 5.94 -27.94
C GLU A 387 -5.04 4.45 -27.94
N GLN A 388 -6.33 4.10 -28.09
CA GLN A 388 -6.80 2.72 -28.16
C GLN A 388 -6.32 1.98 -29.43
N GLY A 389 -6.01 2.70 -30.52
CA GLY A 389 -5.49 2.14 -31.77
C GLY A 389 -3.98 1.85 -31.78
N GLY A 390 -3.28 2.07 -30.66
CA GLY A 390 -1.84 1.90 -30.56
C GLY A 390 -1.01 3.13 -30.97
N PHE A 391 -1.67 4.29 -31.18
CA PHE A 391 -1.05 5.58 -31.47
C PHE A 391 -0.85 6.41 -30.20
N ALA A 392 0.04 7.41 -30.20
CA ALA A 392 0.25 8.33 -29.07
C ALA A 392 -0.45 9.70 -29.24
N VAL A 393 -0.84 10.39 -28.16
CA VAL A 393 -1.55 11.70 -28.17
C VAL A 393 -1.03 12.71 -27.11
N GLU A 394 -0.96 14.01 -27.42
CA GLU A 394 -0.53 15.10 -26.51
C GLU A 394 -1.48 16.35 -26.51
N LEU A 395 -1.81 16.93 -25.32
CA LEU A 395 -2.83 18.01 -25.07
C LEU A 395 -2.29 19.22 -24.23
N PRO A 396 -3.00 20.39 -24.18
CA PRO A 396 -2.59 21.61 -23.41
C PRO A 396 -2.70 21.53 -21.87
N LEU A 397 -1.91 22.34 -21.15
CA LEU A 397 -1.71 22.26 -19.68
C LEU A 397 -2.85 22.83 -18.80
N TRP A 398 -3.53 23.89 -19.24
CA TRP A 398 -4.64 24.51 -18.48
C TRP A 398 -5.91 23.64 -18.50
N TRP A 399 -5.99 22.72 -19.47
CA TRP A 399 -7.04 21.72 -19.54
C TRP A 399 -6.66 20.53 -18.66
N SER A 400 -6.90 20.67 -17.36
CA SER A 400 -6.83 19.52 -16.45
C SER A 400 -8.02 18.59 -16.69
N LYS A 401 -7.80 17.29 -16.52
CA LYS A 401 -8.83 16.25 -16.64
C LYS A 401 -10.05 16.46 -15.70
N ASP A 402 -9.99 17.42 -14.75
CA ASP A 402 -10.98 17.65 -13.67
C ASP A 402 -11.76 19.01 -13.67
N GLY A 403 -11.54 19.96 -14.60
CA GLY A 403 -12.42 21.14 -14.80
C GLY A 403 -12.63 22.17 -13.65
N THR A 404 -11.64 23.02 -13.34
CA THR A 404 -11.72 24.07 -12.29
C THR A 404 -12.34 25.40 -12.78
N ARG A 405 -13.37 25.95 -12.10
CA ARG A 405 -14.06 27.25 -12.34
C ARG A 405 -13.77 28.27 -11.20
N ALA A 406 -13.75 29.58 -11.42
CA ALA A 406 -13.38 30.62 -10.40
C ALA A 406 -14.60 31.45 -9.85
N HIS A 407 -14.66 31.81 -8.54
CA HIS A 407 -15.79 32.51 -7.83
C HIS A 407 -15.45 33.89 -7.15
N LEU A 408 -16.45 34.58 -6.54
CA LEU A 408 -16.39 35.97 -5.98
C LEU A 408 -16.33 36.06 -4.41
N SER A 409 -15.54 36.98 -3.78
CA SER A 409 -15.36 37.08 -2.30
C SER A 409 -14.99 38.47 -1.69
N ALA A 410 -14.99 38.63 -0.34
CA ALA A 410 -14.70 39.88 0.42
C ALA A 410 -13.54 39.78 1.44
N ARG A 411 -12.78 40.86 1.72
CA ARG A 411 -11.59 40.87 2.62
C ARG A 411 -11.53 42.09 3.56
N ALA A 412 -11.08 41.93 4.81
CA ALA A 412 -10.90 43.02 5.79
C ALA A 412 -9.47 43.60 5.77
N LYS A 413 -9.27 44.91 5.95
CA LYS A 413 -7.96 45.59 5.95
C LYS A 413 -7.66 46.21 7.33
N VAL A 414 -6.72 45.63 8.08
CA VAL A 414 -6.34 46.02 9.46
C VAL A 414 -5.12 46.95 9.44
N HIS A 415 -5.16 48.01 10.24
CA HIS A 415 -4.09 48.99 10.37
C HIS A 415 -3.29 48.78 11.68
N SER A 416 -1.97 48.56 11.60
CA SER A 416 -1.13 48.31 12.79
C SER A 416 0.35 48.65 12.61
N ASP A 417 0.64 49.86 12.14
CA ASP A 417 2.01 50.31 11.79
C ASP A 417 2.86 50.78 12.99
N ASP A 418 2.31 50.81 14.21
CA ASP A 418 3.02 51.15 15.46
C ASP A 418 3.77 49.95 16.10
N ASP A 419 4.69 50.21 17.04
CA ASP A 419 5.41 49.17 17.77
C ASP A 419 4.49 48.30 18.66
N PRO A 420 4.76 46.99 18.82
CA PRO A 420 3.99 46.13 19.70
C PRO A 420 4.13 46.54 21.19
N PRO A 421 3.08 46.34 22.02
CA PRO A 421 3.13 46.70 23.44
C PRO A 421 4.25 45.99 24.21
N LYS A 422 5.01 46.75 25.02
CA LYS A 422 6.07 46.21 25.90
C LYS A 422 5.44 45.48 27.09
N GLY A 423 5.63 44.16 27.19
CA GLY A 423 5.12 43.34 28.30
C GLY A 423 4.51 41.98 27.94
N GLY A 424 4.60 41.57 26.68
CA GLY A 424 3.93 40.38 26.17
C GLY A 424 2.53 40.73 25.65
N LEU A 425 2.25 40.34 24.41
CA LEU A 425 0.95 40.60 23.79
C LEU A 425 -0.09 39.63 24.33
N SER A 426 -1.21 40.18 24.79
CA SER A 426 -2.40 39.41 25.12
C SER A 426 -3.31 39.35 23.90
N LEU A 427 -3.92 38.18 23.67
CA LEU A 427 -4.96 37.96 22.64
C LEU A 427 -6.15 38.93 22.76
N ASN A 428 -6.30 39.66 23.86
CA ASN A 428 -7.40 40.58 24.13
C ASN A 428 -7.12 42.06 23.75
N PHE A 429 -5.99 42.38 23.10
CA PHE A 429 -5.69 43.74 22.61
C PHE A 429 -6.58 44.14 21.41
N ILE A 430 -7.02 45.41 21.26
CA ILE A 430 -8.02 45.88 20.27
C ILE A 430 -7.37 46.63 19.07
N LEU A 431 -7.90 46.43 17.85
CA LEU A 431 -7.43 46.93 16.54
C LEU A 431 -8.60 47.48 15.66
N GLU A 432 -8.31 48.28 14.63
CA GLU A 432 -9.25 48.92 13.68
C GLU A 432 -9.11 48.41 12.21
N PHE A 433 -10.19 48.29 11.41
CA PHE A 433 -10.17 47.75 10.02
C PHE A 433 -11.28 48.22 9.00
N ASP A 434 -11.08 48.00 7.68
CA ASP A 434 -11.99 48.34 6.53
C ASP A 434 -12.31 47.16 5.54
N TRP A 435 -13.31 47.19 4.62
CA TRP A 435 -13.68 46.08 3.68
C TRP A 435 -13.29 46.22 2.17
N ARG A 436 -13.05 45.11 1.42
CA ARG A 436 -12.68 45.02 -0.04
C ARG A 436 -13.26 43.76 -0.78
N ILE A 437 -13.31 43.68 -2.13
CA ILE A 437 -13.87 42.55 -2.98
C ILE A 437 -12.85 41.92 -3.97
N ALA A 438 -12.96 40.61 -4.28
CA ALA A 438 -12.09 39.82 -5.19
C ALA A 438 -12.81 38.79 -6.11
N ILE A 439 -12.22 38.43 -7.27
CA ILE A 439 -12.56 37.29 -8.16
C ILE A 439 -11.37 36.31 -8.20
N GLY A 440 -11.56 35.10 -7.68
CA GLY A 440 -10.45 34.19 -7.39
C GLY A 440 -9.45 34.86 -6.45
N GLU A 441 -8.18 34.97 -6.85
CA GLU A 441 -7.14 35.61 -6.03
C GLU A 441 -7.03 37.13 -6.22
N LYS A 442 -7.67 37.69 -7.26
CA LYS A 442 -7.44 39.09 -7.69
C LYS A 442 -8.49 40.02 -7.12
N LEU A 443 -8.03 41.13 -6.53
CA LEU A 443 -8.91 42.23 -6.11
C LEU A 443 -9.50 42.89 -7.35
N VAL A 444 -10.81 43.08 -7.35
CA VAL A 444 -11.52 43.67 -8.49
C VAL A 444 -12.04 45.03 -8.08
N SER A 445 -11.77 46.00 -8.94
CA SER A 445 -12.35 47.33 -8.77
C SER A 445 -13.85 47.28 -9.02
N ARG A 446 -14.56 48.30 -8.54
CA ARG A 446 -15.99 48.42 -8.81
C ARG A 446 -16.29 48.54 -10.33
N GLU A 447 -15.36 49.08 -11.11
CA GLU A 447 -15.54 49.35 -12.54
C GLU A 447 -15.41 48.08 -13.40
N GLU A 448 -14.40 47.24 -13.14
CA GLU A 448 -14.17 45.99 -13.87
C GLU A 448 -15.30 44.97 -13.69
N LEU A 449 -15.87 44.91 -12.48
CA LEU A 449 -16.96 43.98 -12.16
C LEU A 449 -18.22 44.29 -12.98
N LEU A 450 -18.43 45.56 -13.34
CA LEU A 450 -19.55 46.00 -14.19
C LEU A 450 -19.35 45.66 -15.67
N GLU A 451 -18.10 45.51 -16.15
CA GLU A 451 -17.81 45.23 -17.57
C GLU A 451 -17.99 43.75 -17.92
N LEU A 452 -17.57 42.84 -17.04
CA LEU A 452 -17.69 41.39 -17.24
C LEU A 452 -19.15 40.91 -17.34
N GLU A 453 -20.07 41.57 -16.64
CA GLU A 453 -21.50 41.26 -16.69
C GLU A 453 -22.09 41.43 -18.11
N ARG A 454 -21.42 42.21 -18.97
CA ARG A 454 -21.91 42.60 -20.29
C ARG A 454 -21.60 41.59 -21.43
N LEU A 455 -20.58 40.71 -21.34
CA LEU A 455 -20.00 39.97 -22.49
C LEU A 455 -20.48 38.52 -22.76
N ARG A 456 -20.93 37.72 -21.78
CA ARG A 456 -21.55 36.37 -21.92
C ARG A 456 -20.84 35.26 -22.77
N LEU A 457 -19.50 35.11 -22.74
CA LEU A 457 -18.77 34.01 -23.44
C LEU A 457 -18.46 32.79 -22.55
N PRO A 458 -18.46 31.53 -23.07
CA PRO A 458 -18.18 30.32 -22.27
C PRO A 458 -16.69 30.11 -21.95
N LEU A 459 -15.78 30.54 -22.83
CA LEU A 459 -14.36 30.72 -22.52
C LEU A 459 -14.05 32.22 -22.68
N CYS A 460 -13.58 32.89 -21.62
CA CYS A 460 -13.23 34.32 -21.65
C CYS A 460 -11.81 34.56 -21.14
N LYS A 461 -11.13 35.59 -21.67
CA LYS A 461 -9.76 35.93 -21.28
C LYS A 461 -9.77 36.99 -20.16
N VAL A 462 -9.45 36.62 -18.91
CA VAL A 462 -9.34 37.56 -17.78
C VAL A 462 -7.85 37.79 -17.46
N ASN A 463 -7.37 39.03 -17.66
CA ASN A 463 -5.95 39.38 -17.44
C ASN A 463 -4.96 38.42 -18.15
N GLY A 464 -5.26 38.01 -19.38
CA GLY A 464 -4.36 37.19 -20.20
C GLY A 464 -4.62 35.67 -20.20
N GLN A 465 -5.49 35.14 -19.33
CA GLN A 465 -5.75 33.70 -19.19
C GLN A 465 -7.19 33.34 -19.51
N TRP A 466 -7.41 32.17 -20.13
CA TRP A 466 -8.75 31.64 -20.41
C TRP A 466 -9.42 31.08 -19.14
N VAL A 467 -10.58 31.64 -18.76
CA VAL A 467 -11.37 31.30 -17.56
C VAL A 467 -12.85 31.16 -17.93
N HIS A 468 -13.65 30.55 -17.05
CA HIS A 468 -15.09 30.33 -17.20
C HIS A 468 -15.85 30.90 -15.97
N VAL A 469 -16.72 31.91 -16.14
CA VAL A 469 -17.48 32.64 -15.06
C VAL A 469 -18.97 32.83 -15.42
N THR A 470 -19.89 32.81 -14.44
CA THR A 470 -21.34 32.94 -14.69
C THR A 470 -21.91 34.34 -14.39
N PRO A 471 -23.04 34.75 -15.02
CA PRO A 471 -23.65 36.07 -14.78
C PRO A 471 -24.24 36.30 -13.38
N GLU A 472 -24.68 35.25 -12.68
CA GLU A 472 -25.36 35.38 -11.37
C GLU A 472 -24.40 35.78 -10.25
N GLU A 473 -23.14 35.35 -10.33
CA GLU A 473 -22.10 35.60 -9.33
C GLU A 473 -21.66 37.08 -9.29
N LEU A 474 -21.76 37.79 -10.42
CA LEU A 474 -21.36 39.20 -10.53
C LEU A 474 -22.31 40.14 -9.77
N GLY A 475 -23.62 39.84 -9.71
CA GLY A 475 -24.62 40.69 -9.05
C GLY A 475 -24.47 40.75 -7.52
N ILE A 476 -24.13 39.64 -6.88
CA ILE A 476 -23.99 39.54 -5.40
C ILE A 476 -22.84 40.44 -4.89
N GLY A 477 -21.77 40.56 -5.68
CA GLY A 477 -20.61 41.41 -5.39
C GLY A 477 -20.94 42.88 -5.16
N LEU A 478 -21.76 43.45 -6.02
CA LEU A 478 -22.02 44.88 -6.03
C LEU A 478 -22.82 45.36 -4.80
N ASP A 479 -23.67 44.51 -4.23
CA ASP A 479 -24.53 44.84 -3.09
C ASP A 479 -23.78 44.84 -1.75
N PHE A 480 -22.81 43.95 -1.55
CA PHE A 480 -22.03 43.86 -0.32
C PHE A 480 -21.17 45.11 -0.09
N TRP A 481 -20.55 45.64 -1.15
CA TRP A 481 -19.70 46.84 -1.05
C TRP A 481 -20.47 48.04 -0.47
N ARG A 482 -21.78 48.16 -0.76
CA ARG A 482 -22.58 49.33 -0.34
C ARG A 482 -22.84 49.41 1.17
N ARG A 483 -22.70 48.32 1.94
CA ARG A 483 -23.20 48.24 3.33
C ARG A 483 -22.15 48.32 4.45
N ASN A 484 -20.87 48.01 4.20
CA ASN A 484 -19.87 47.80 5.27
C ASN A 484 -18.56 48.55 5.00
N VAL A 485 -18.28 49.66 5.72
CA VAL A 485 -17.09 50.52 5.45
C VAL A 485 -15.95 50.36 6.48
N THR A 486 -16.18 50.47 7.80
CA THR A 486 -15.13 50.40 8.88
C THR A 486 -15.59 49.60 10.13
N GLY A 487 -14.67 49.06 10.96
CA GLY A 487 -14.95 48.23 12.16
C GLY A 487 -13.79 48.09 13.19
N HIS A 488 -14.06 47.52 14.39
CA HIS A 488 -13.08 47.27 15.47
C HIS A 488 -13.06 45.77 15.87
N ALA A 489 -11.88 45.22 16.22
CA ALA A 489 -11.71 43.80 16.60
C ALA A 489 -10.49 43.57 17.52
N THR A 490 -10.54 42.56 18.40
CA THR A 490 -9.39 42.09 19.19
C THR A 490 -8.36 41.34 18.32
N VAL A 491 -7.11 41.20 18.79
CA VAL A 491 -6.08 40.37 18.12
C VAL A 491 -6.58 38.93 17.93
N ARG A 492 -7.30 38.38 18.91
CA ARG A 492 -7.99 37.09 18.79
C ARG A 492 -8.95 37.10 17.59
N GLU A 493 -9.82 38.10 17.49
CA GLU A 493 -10.81 38.21 16.42
C GLU A 493 -10.16 38.44 15.06
N VAL A 494 -9.07 39.22 14.98
CA VAL A 494 -8.29 39.42 13.75
C VAL A 494 -7.63 38.13 13.30
N ILE A 495 -7.06 37.33 14.21
CA ILE A 495 -6.54 35.99 13.89
C ILE A 495 -7.68 35.08 13.42
N GLN A 496 -8.85 35.13 14.06
CA GLN A 496 -10.02 34.34 13.63
C GLN A 496 -10.55 34.76 12.23
N MET A 497 -10.52 36.07 11.91
CA MET A 497 -10.88 36.61 10.59
C MET A 497 -9.86 36.16 9.52
N ALA A 498 -8.56 36.24 9.82
CA ALA A 498 -7.49 35.86 8.91
C ALA A 498 -7.50 34.36 8.60
N LEU A 499 -7.75 33.54 9.62
CA LEU A 499 -7.90 32.08 9.49
C LEU A 499 -9.27 31.66 8.90
N GLY A 500 -10.07 32.61 8.41
CA GLY A 500 -11.24 32.36 7.56
C GLY A 500 -12.52 31.99 8.30
N ASN A 501 -12.70 32.41 9.56
CA ASN A 501 -13.92 32.08 10.30
C ASN A 501 -14.45 33.24 11.15
N TYR A 502 -14.71 34.37 10.50
CA TYR A 502 -15.58 35.39 11.06
C TYR A 502 -16.92 35.35 10.32
N GLN A 503 -17.87 34.59 10.88
CA GLN A 503 -19.25 34.61 10.39
C GLN A 503 -19.92 35.91 10.85
N THR A 504 -19.92 36.91 9.99
CA THR A 504 -20.99 37.92 10.00
C THR A 504 -22.20 37.37 9.24
N ASN A 505 -23.41 37.80 9.58
CA ASN A 505 -24.65 37.58 8.81
C ASN A 505 -24.62 38.28 7.42
N ALA A 506 -23.52 38.22 6.68
CA ALA A 506 -23.31 38.94 5.43
C ALA A 506 -23.58 38.07 4.20
N ALA A 507 -24.05 38.69 3.12
CA ALA A 507 -24.40 38.04 1.85
C ALA A 507 -23.19 37.56 1.00
N LEU A 508 -21.95 37.90 1.42
CA LEU A 508 -20.72 37.58 0.69
C LEU A 508 -19.75 36.84 1.61
N ALA A 509 -19.04 35.86 1.06
CA ALA A 509 -18.02 35.11 1.82
C ALA A 509 -16.84 36.02 2.17
N ILE A 510 -16.47 36.05 3.46
CA ILE A 510 -15.29 36.78 3.94
C ILE A 510 -14.07 35.87 3.83
N GLU A 511 -13.21 36.14 2.85
CA GLU A 511 -11.99 35.39 2.54
C GLU A 511 -10.72 36.17 2.97
N GLY A 512 -10.62 36.44 4.28
CA GLY A 512 -9.36 36.78 4.95
C GLY A 512 -9.12 38.26 5.28
N VAL A 513 -7.88 38.54 5.72
CA VAL A 513 -7.43 39.84 6.25
C VAL A 513 -6.19 40.35 5.51
N ILE A 514 -6.14 41.65 5.25
CA ILE A 514 -5.02 42.44 4.74
C ILE A 514 -4.48 43.26 5.91
N ALA A 515 -3.38 42.84 6.54
CA ALA A 515 -2.79 43.55 7.68
C ALA A 515 -1.53 44.35 7.29
N THR A 516 -1.22 45.41 8.06
CA THR A 516 0.06 46.15 8.01
C THR A 516 0.89 45.98 9.30
N GLY A 517 2.09 46.57 9.38
CA GLY A 517 3.02 46.48 10.52
C GLY A 517 3.16 45.11 11.22
N TRP A 518 3.07 45.08 12.56
CA TRP A 518 3.39 43.88 13.34
C TRP A 518 2.34 42.77 13.24
N VAL A 519 1.06 43.12 13.03
CA VAL A 519 -0.02 42.13 12.83
C VAL A 519 0.20 41.37 11.54
N LYS A 520 0.68 42.03 10.48
CA LYS A 520 1.08 41.38 9.24
C LYS A 520 2.14 40.30 9.50
N GLY A 521 3.22 40.63 10.22
CA GLY A 521 4.28 39.68 10.52
C GLY A 521 3.79 38.46 11.33
N LEU A 522 2.90 38.70 12.29
CA LEU A 522 2.26 37.63 13.07
C LEU A 522 1.38 36.73 12.19
N LEU A 523 0.49 37.31 11.39
CA LEU A 523 -0.41 36.56 10.50
C LEU A 523 0.36 35.80 9.43
N ASP A 524 1.35 36.42 8.79
CA ASP A 524 2.17 35.77 7.76
C ASP A 524 2.92 34.55 8.33
N GLN A 525 3.37 34.60 9.59
CA GLN A 525 4.00 33.45 10.25
C GLN A 525 3.00 32.38 10.72
N LEU A 526 1.81 32.77 11.21
CA LEU A 526 0.77 31.83 11.62
C LEU A 526 0.11 31.10 10.44
N GLU A 527 -0.05 31.79 9.30
CA GLU A 527 -0.56 31.22 8.05
C GLU A 527 0.51 30.46 7.25
N GLY A 528 1.78 30.49 7.70
CA GLY A 528 2.89 29.81 7.02
C GLY A 528 3.33 30.49 5.73
N ARG A 529 2.95 31.75 5.49
CA ARG A 529 3.40 32.56 4.34
C ARG A 529 4.87 32.98 4.46
N VAL A 530 5.38 33.08 5.68
CA VAL A 530 6.79 33.33 5.97
C VAL A 530 7.37 32.13 6.71
N VAL A 531 8.48 31.61 6.21
CA VAL A 531 9.19 30.50 6.83
C VAL A 531 9.73 30.94 8.19
N LEU A 532 9.39 30.17 9.23
CA LEU A 532 9.95 30.35 10.56
C LEU A 532 11.47 30.23 10.51
N GLU A 533 12.17 31.19 11.11
CA GLU A 533 13.62 31.15 11.23
C GLU A 533 14.05 29.91 12.02
N GLU A 534 14.85 29.05 11.39
CA GLU A 534 15.42 27.88 12.05
C GLU A 534 16.51 28.33 13.01
N LEU A 535 16.31 28.07 14.29
CA LEU A 535 17.29 28.39 15.31
C LEU A 535 18.46 27.40 15.25
N ALA A 536 19.62 27.79 15.78
CA ALA A 536 20.71 26.87 16.05
C ALA A 536 20.42 26.06 17.32
N PRO A 537 20.75 24.75 17.37
CA PRO A 537 20.59 23.95 18.58
C PRO A 537 21.33 24.60 19.77
N PRO A 538 20.79 24.50 21.01
CA PRO A 538 21.41 25.11 22.19
C PRO A 538 22.84 24.62 22.41
N ALA A 539 23.73 25.49 22.89
CA ALA A 539 25.17 25.21 22.97
C ALA A 539 25.48 24.01 23.88
N GLU A 540 24.70 23.83 24.95
CA GLU A 540 24.89 22.76 25.93
C GLU A 540 24.06 21.49 25.63
N PHE A 541 23.33 21.46 24.51
CA PHE A 541 22.58 20.27 24.09
C PHE A 541 23.52 19.18 23.55
N LYS A 542 23.44 17.97 24.10
CA LYS A 542 24.28 16.80 23.76
C LYS A 542 23.53 15.82 22.84
N GLY A 543 23.36 16.21 21.58
CA GLY A 543 22.78 15.39 20.52
C GLY A 543 22.66 16.17 19.21
N THR A 544 22.32 15.49 18.12
CA THR A 544 22.06 16.14 16.82
C THR A 544 20.57 16.15 16.55
N LEU A 545 19.96 17.33 16.56
CA LEU A 545 18.56 17.51 16.14
C LEU A 545 18.45 17.32 14.63
N ARG A 546 17.48 16.52 14.19
CA ARG A 546 17.13 16.39 12.77
C ARG A 546 16.49 17.67 12.25
N PRO A 547 16.48 17.93 10.92
CA PRO A 547 15.91 19.15 10.36
C PRO A 547 14.47 19.42 10.81
N TYR A 548 13.61 18.39 10.83
CA TYR A 548 12.26 18.57 11.36
C TYR A 548 12.27 18.91 12.85
N GLN A 549 13.13 18.30 13.65
CA GLN A 549 13.23 18.60 15.09
C GLN A 549 13.68 20.04 15.30
N VAL A 550 14.58 20.54 14.45
CA VAL A 550 15.00 21.96 14.43
C VAL A 550 13.80 22.88 14.17
N ARG A 551 13.02 22.60 13.13
CA ARG A 551 11.78 23.34 12.85
C ARG A 551 10.78 23.27 14.01
N GLY A 552 10.63 22.10 14.61
CA GLY A 552 9.65 21.88 15.68
C GLY A 552 9.98 22.63 16.96
N TYR A 553 11.26 22.64 17.39
CA TYR A 553 11.63 23.45 18.56
C TYR A 553 11.64 24.95 18.25
N SER A 554 12.00 25.36 17.02
CA SER A 554 11.93 26.75 16.59
C SER A 554 10.49 27.26 16.59
N TRP A 555 9.54 26.43 16.16
CA TRP A 555 8.10 26.70 16.25
C TRP A 555 7.61 26.84 17.70
N LEU A 556 8.06 25.96 18.61
CA LEU A 556 7.74 26.11 20.05
C LEU A 556 8.26 27.44 20.61
N LYS A 557 9.47 27.86 20.23
CA LYS A 557 10.05 29.15 20.64
C LYS A 557 9.26 30.34 20.10
N PHE A 558 8.81 30.27 18.85
CA PHE A 558 7.95 31.30 18.25
C PHE A 558 6.63 31.48 19.01
N LEU A 559 5.87 30.40 19.24
CA LEU A 559 4.60 30.50 19.96
C LEU A 559 4.80 31.03 21.39
N ARG A 560 5.87 30.58 22.07
CA ARG A 560 6.26 31.11 23.38
C ARG A 560 6.52 32.63 23.35
N LYS A 561 7.19 33.16 22.32
CA LYS A 561 7.48 34.61 22.20
C LYS A 561 6.19 35.45 22.21
N TRP A 562 5.10 34.90 21.68
CA TRP A 562 3.80 35.57 21.60
C TRP A 562 2.82 35.15 22.71
N GLY A 563 3.27 34.37 23.70
CA GLY A 563 2.41 33.87 24.79
C GLY A 563 1.33 32.89 24.30
N LEU A 564 1.51 32.30 23.12
CA LEU A 564 0.58 31.35 22.53
C LEU A 564 0.94 29.93 22.97
N GLY A 565 -0.07 29.12 23.27
CA GLY A 565 0.12 27.72 23.61
C GLY A 565 0.37 26.83 22.37
N ALA A 566 1.17 25.78 22.55
CA ALA A 566 1.60 24.88 21.48
C ALA A 566 1.24 23.41 21.76
N CYS A 567 0.68 22.71 20.77
CA CYS A 567 0.47 21.27 20.78
C CYS A 567 1.47 20.60 19.83
N LEU A 568 2.48 19.91 20.37
CA LEU A 568 3.40 19.08 19.60
C LEU A 568 2.88 17.64 19.56
N ALA A 569 2.25 17.29 18.44
CA ALA A 569 1.52 16.05 18.25
C ALA A 569 2.20 15.09 17.27
N ASP A 570 3.54 15.13 17.19
CA ASP A 570 4.32 14.21 16.34
C ASP A 570 4.07 12.75 16.70
N ASP A 571 4.14 11.87 15.71
CA ASP A 571 4.04 10.42 15.92
C ASP A 571 5.05 9.91 16.96
N MET A 572 4.66 8.84 17.65
CA MET A 572 5.51 8.19 18.65
C MET A 572 6.83 7.72 18.02
N GLY A 573 7.95 8.22 18.52
CA GLY A 573 9.29 7.89 18.00
C GLY A 573 9.97 9.01 17.20
N LEU A 574 9.29 10.13 16.91
CA LEU A 574 9.88 11.31 16.26
C LEU A 574 10.63 12.26 17.22
N GLY A 575 10.75 11.90 18.49
CA GLY A 575 11.54 12.67 19.46
C GLY A 575 10.88 13.98 19.91
N LYS A 576 9.64 13.92 20.41
CA LYS A 576 8.98 15.08 21.07
C LYS A 576 9.72 15.53 22.33
N THR A 577 10.19 14.57 23.12
CA THR A 577 10.93 14.80 24.37
C THR A 577 12.20 15.62 24.14
N ILE A 578 13.00 15.26 23.13
CA ILE A 578 14.25 15.98 22.83
C ILE A 578 14.01 17.40 22.31
N GLN A 579 12.90 17.65 21.59
CA GLN A 579 12.53 19.00 21.15
C GLN A 579 12.12 19.90 22.33
N ALA A 580 11.36 19.36 23.28
CA ALA A 580 11.01 20.07 24.51
C ALA A 580 12.24 20.35 25.39
N LEU A 581 13.15 19.38 25.53
CA LEU A 581 14.41 19.57 26.27
C LEU A 581 15.33 20.61 25.59
N ALA A 582 15.38 20.66 24.26
CA ALA A 582 16.11 21.69 23.54
C ALA A 582 15.56 23.10 23.83
N LEU A 583 14.24 23.28 23.86
CA LEU A 583 13.62 24.55 24.26
C LEU A 583 14.00 24.95 25.70
N LEU A 584 13.92 24.02 26.65
CA LEU A 584 14.26 24.29 28.05
C LEU A 584 15.74 24.61 28.25
N GLN A 585 16.61 23.97 27.48
CA GLN A 585 18.04 24.25 27.48
C GLN A 585 18.33 25.65 26.92
N LEU A 586 17.65 26.05 25.84
CA LEU A 586 17.75 27.41 25.31
C LEU A 586 17.29 28.45 26.34
N ASP A 587 16.19 28.19 27.03
CA ASP A 587 15.67 29.09 28.06
C ASP A 587 16.63 29.23 29.25
N ASN A 588 17.32 28.14 29.62
CA ASN A 588 18.37 28.17 30.63
C ASN A 588 19.58 29.01 30.17
N GLU A 589 19.95 28.93 28.90
CA GLU A 589 21.06 29.72 28.30
C GLU A 589 20.71 31.21 28.19
N GLU A 590 19.44 31.55 27.92
CA GLU A 590 18.93 32.92 27.88
C GLU A 590 18.65 33.54 29.26
N GLY A 591 18.90 32.81 30.36
CA GLY A 591 18.76 33.32 31.72
C GLY A 591 17.32 33.38 32.24
N VAL A 592 16.44 32.50 31.78
CA VAL A 592 15.08 32.37 32.33
C VAL A 592 15.16 31.79 33.75
N ASN A 593 14.88 32.64 34.74
CA ASN A 593 15.06 32.31 36.16
C ASN A 593 13.85 31.63 36.84
N ARG A 594 12.75 31.40 36.12
CA ARG A 594 11.54 30.75 36.64
C ARG A 594 11.48 29.28 36.18
N PRO A 595 11.07 28.34 37.05
CA PRO A 595 11.05 26.92 36.71
C PRO A 595 9.94 26.60 35.69
N THR A 596 10.12 25.51 34.95
CA THR A 596 9.08 24.89 34.11
C THR A 596 8.57 23.60 34.76
N LEU A 597 7.24 23.42 34.78
CA LEU A 597 6.60 22.22 35.30
C LEU A 597 6.28 21.25 34.16
N LEU A 598 6.79 20.03 34.24
CA LEU A 598 6.43 18.91 33.37
C LEU A 598 5.53 17.92 34.12
N ILE A 599 4.36 17.64 33.57
CA ILE A 599 3.41 16.65 34.09
C ILE A 599 3.32 15.51 33.07
N CYS A 600 3.63 14.28 33.51
CA CYS A 600 3.63 13.10 32.64
C CYS A 600 3.05 11.85 33.33
N PRO A 601 2.69 10.77 32.61
CA PRO A 601 2.33 9.51 33.24
C PRO A 601 3.44 8.93 34.10
N THR A 602 3.09 8.26 35.20
CA THR A 602 4.07 7.66 36.13
C THR A 602 5.05 6.69 35.43
N SER A 603 4.61 6.02 34.36
CA SER A 603 5.43 5.08 33.57
C SER A 603 6.57 5.74 32.80
N VAL A 604 6.48 7.02 32.46
CA VAL A 604 7.48 7.72 31.62
C VAL A 604 8.32 8.74 32.39
N VAL A 605 8.02 8.98 33.67
CA VAL A 605 8.81 9.85 34.58
C VAL A 605 10.31 9.49 34.55
N GLY A 606 10.63 8.20 34.67
CA GLY A 606 12.02 7.73 34.63
C GLY A 606 12.68 7.86 33.25
N ASN A 607 11.88 7.85 32.17
CA ASN A 607 12.38 8.06 30.82
C ASN A 607 12.80 9.52 30.61
N TRP A 608 11.96 10.47 31.03
CA TRP A 608 12.29 11.91 30.99
C TRP A 608 13.55 12.25 31.78
N GLN A 609 13.72 11.65 32.96
CA GLN A 609 14.94 11.84 33.75
C GLN A 609 16.20 11.35 33.00
N LYS A 610 16.13 10.16 32.38
CA LYS A 610 17.24 9.58 31.61
C LYS A 610 17.54 10.41 30.36
N GLU A 611 16.52 10.86 29.64
CA GLU A 611 16.68 11.69 28.45
C GLU A 611 17.26 13.07 28.80
N ALA A 612 16.77 13.72 29.86
CA ALA A 612 17.34 14.99 30.32
C ALA A 612 18.82 14.84 30.74
N ALA A 613 19.16 13.78 31.48
CA ALA A 613 20.55 13.50 31.85
C ALA A 613 21.45 13.23 30.64
N ARG A 614 20.91 12.61 29.57
CA ARG A 614 21.64 12.29 28.34
C ARG A 614 21.83 13.52 27.44
N PHE A 615 20.75 14.25 27.15
CA PHE A 615 20.73 15.30 26.13
C PHE A 615 20.97 16.70 26.70
N THR A 616 20.68 16.94 27.98
CA THR A 616 20.85 18.25 28.63
C THR A 616 21.49 18.07 30.03
N PRO A 617 22.72 17.55 30.12
CA PRO A 617 23.33 17.14 31.40
C PRO A 617 23.55 18.28 32.40
N LYS A 618 23.61 19.54 31.93
CA LYS A 618 23.75 20.73 32.78
C LYS A 618 22.41 21.31 33.27
N LEU A 619 21.28 20.81 32.76
CA LEU A 619 19.95 21.27 33.16
C LEU A 619 19.63 20.74 34.56
N LYS A 620 19.24 21.63 35.48
CA LYS A 620 18.86 21.25 36.84
C LYS A 620 17.45 20.68 36.84
N VAL A 621 17.32 19.36 37.04
CA VAL A 621 16.04 18.65 37.02
C VAL A 621 15.67 18.15 38.41
N LEU A 622 14.47 18.54 38.88
CA LEU A 622 13.87 18.04 40.12
C LEU A 622 12.82 16.98 39.82
N LEU A 623 12.93 15.82 40.47
CA LEU A 623 11.91 14.78 40.43
C LEU A 623 10.96 14.91 41.64
N HIS A 624 9.75 15.43 41.41
CA HIS A 624 8.69 15.51 42.42
C HIS A 624 7.84 14.24 42.41
N HIS A 625 8.40 13.14 42.93
CA HIS A 625 7.77 11.82 42.97
C HIS A 625 8.15 11.03 44.23
N GLY A 626 7.26 10.16 44.71
CA GLY A 626 7.53 9.21 45.81
C GLY A 626 7.01 9.66 47.19
N VAL A 627 7.25 8.82 48.20
CA VAL A 627 6.73 9.01 49.57
C VAL A 627 7.54 10.06 50.35
N GLY A 628 8.85 10.13 50.11
CA GLY A 628 9.77 11.10 50.73
C GLY A 628 9.96 12.41 49.97
N ARG A 629 8.99 12.82 49.13
CA ARG A 629 9.05 14.11 48.41
C ARG A 629 8.75 15.27 49.35
N GLU A 630 9.40 16.40 49.12
CA GLU A 630 9.11 17.65 49.85
C GLU A 630 7.68 18.14 49.59
N LYS A 631 7.05 18.75 50.57
CA LYS A 631 5.65 19.22 50.49
C LYS A 631 5.53 20.65 51.04
N GLY A 632 4.49 21.37 50.64
CA GLY A 632 4.23 22.74 51.12
C GLY A 632 5.33 23.72 50.70
N ASP A 633 5.70 24.63 51.60
CA ASP A 633 6.65 25.73 51.31
C ASP A 633 8.06 25.24 50.91
N ASP A 634 8.47 24.07 51.41
CA ASP A 634 9.78 23.49 51.10
C ASP A 634 9.85 23.00 49.64
N PHE A 635 8.72 22.55 49.08
CA PHE A 635 8.63 22.27 47.64
C PHE A 635 8.84 23.53 46.80
N ALA A 636 8.21 24.65 47.16
CA ALA A 636 8.33 25.90 46.40
C ALA A 636 9.79 26.40 46.38
N LYS A 637 10.47 26.43 47.54
CA LYS A 637 11.89 26.80 47.65
C LYS A 637 12.80 25.88 46.83
N LEU A 638 12.48 24.57 46.81
CA LEU A 638 13.25 23.60 46.05
C LEU A 638 13.02 23.75 44.55
N ALA A 639 11.77 24.01 44.12
CA ALA A 639 11.41 24.23 42.72
C ALA A 639 12.18 25.42 42.11
N TYR A 640 12.32 26.53 42.83
CA TYR A 640 13.10 27.70 42.38
C TYR A 640 14.58 27.42 42.12
N LYS A 641 15.16 26.36 42.71
CA LYS A 641 16.56 25.99 42.48
C LYS A 641 16.78 25.18 41.20
N HIS A 642 15.70 24.80 40.52
CA HIS A 642 15.70 23.91 39.36
C HIS A 642 15.08 24.59 38.14
N THR A 643 15.53 24.17 36.96
CA THR A 643 14.98 24.67 35.68
C THR A 643 13.75 23.87 35.28
N LEU A 644 13.77 22.55 35.54
CA LEU A 644 12.69 21.63 35.21
C LEU A 644 12.24 20.86 36.46
N VAL A 645 10.94 20.86 36.72
CA VAL A 645 10.31 20.04 37.76
C VAL A 645 9.42 18.99 37.09
N ILE A 646 9.69 17.71 37.34
CA ILE A 646 8.94 16.58 36.77
C ILE A 646 8.01 16.01 37.83
N THR A 647 6.70 15.94 37.52
CA THR A 647 5.71 15.29 38.37
C THR A 647 4.73 14.46 37.56
N SER A 648 3.81 13.76 38.23
CA SER A 648 2.77 12.95 37.59
C SER A 648 1.39 13.58 37.73
N TYR A 649 0.47 13.24 36.81
CA TYR A 649 -0.92 13.71 36.85
C TYR A 649 -1.62 13.43 38.18
N GLY A 650 -1.32 12.28 38.81
CA GLY A 650 -1.87 11.92 40.11
C GLY A 650 -1.32 12.77 41.26
N LEU A 651 -0.06 13.19 41.19
CA LEU A 651 0.58 14.03 42.21
C LEU A 651 0.20 15.50 42.05
N LEU A 652 0.02 16.00 40.82
CA LEU A 652 -0.50 17.34 40.55
C LEU A 652 -1.80 17.60 41.31
N GLN A 653 -2.72 16.62 41.35
CA GLN A 653 -3.97 16.75 42.06
C GLN A 653 -3.79 16.84 43.58
N ARG A 654 -2.89 16.01 44.12
CA ARG A 654 -2.67 15.88 45.57
C ARG A 654 -1.95 17.10 46.14
N ASP A 655 -1.04 17.66 45.37
CA ASP A 655 -0.15 18.74 45.81
C ASP A 655 -0.46 20.07 45.08
N LEU A 656 -1.66 20.22 44.51
CA LEU A 656 -2.05 21.37 43.67
C LEU A 656 -1.82 22.72 44.35
N GLU A 657 -2.18 22.83 45.63
CA GLU A 657 -2.07 24.09 46.37
C GLU A 657 -0.60 24.53 46.54
N ALA A 658 0.33 23.60 46.75
CA ALA A 658 1.76 23.91 46.77
C ALA A 658 2.28 24.27 45.37
N ILE A 659 1.80 23.58 44.33
CA ILE A 659 2.20 23.83 42.93
C ILE A 659 1.74 25.22 42.45
N LYS A 660 0.55 25.68 42.86
CA LYS A 660 0.01 27.01 42.49
C LYS A 660 0.82 28.19 43.04
N GLN A 661 1.55 27.99 44.13
CA GLN A 661 2.35 29.06 44.75
C GLN A 661 3.64 29.37 43.98
N VAL A 662 4.05 28.49 43.06
CA VAL A 662 5.24 28.69 42.23
C VAL A 662 4.85 29.46 40.95
N PRO A 663 5.53 30.57 40.63
CA PRO A 663 5.35 31.28 39.36
C PRO A 663 6.12 30.54 38.27
N TRP A 664 5.41 29.67 37.55
CA TRP A 664 5.98 28.86 36.48
C TRP A 664 6.27 29.73 35.24
N ALA A 665 7.44 29.54 34.63
CA ALA A 665 7.71 30.07 33.30
C ALA A 665 6.82 29.35 32.27
N GLY A 666 6.82 28.02 32.33
CA GLY A 666 6.10 27.17 31.41
C GLY A 666 5.42 25.99 32.10
N LEU A 667 4.42 25.45 31.42
CA LEU A 667 3.72 24.23 31.82
C LEU A 667 3.66 23.26 30.63
N ILE A 668 4.26 22.07 30.79
CA ILE A 668 4.32 21.03 29.77
C ILE A 668 3.50 19.82 30.23
N LEU A 669 2.57 19.37 29.38
CA LEU A 669 1.83 18.13 29.57
C LEU A 669 2.37 17.08 28.60
N ASP A 670 2.90 15.98 29.09
CA ASP A 670 3.27 14.82 28.28
C ASP A 670 2.16 13.76 28.30
N GLU A 671 1.92 13.13 27.17
CA GLU A 671 0.73 12.30 26.92
C GLU A 671 -0.55 13.07 27.29
N ALA A 672 -0.74 14.23 26.66
CA ALA A 672 -1.83 15.18 26.92
C ALA A 672 -3.25 14.58 26.76
N GLN A 673 -3.40 13.37 26.19
CA GLN A 673 -4.65 12.61 26.25
C GLN A 673 -5.12 12.32 27.69
N ASN A 674 -4.27 12.45 28.71
CA ASN A 674 -4.69 12.37 30.12
C ASN A 674 -5.60 13.54 30.55
N VAL A 675 -5.63 14.66 29.80
CA VAL A 675 -6.51 15.82 30.06
C VAL A 675 -7.63 15.99 29.03
N LYS A 676 -7.93 14.93 28.27
CA LYS A 676 -8.94 14.89 27.19
C LYS A 676 -10.34 15.34 27.63
N ASN A 677 -10.77 14.90 28.81
CA ASN A 677 -12.05 15.29 29.40
C ASN A 677 -11.87 16.52 30.33
N PRO A 678 -12.46 17.68 29.99
CA PRO A 678 -12.26 18.92 30.73
C PRO A 678 -12.86 18.89 32.13
N GLU A 679 -13.78 17.97 32.43
CA GLU A 679 -14.42 17.88 33.75
C GLU A 679 -13.57 17.12 34.78
N THR A 680 -12.59 16.34 34.31
CA THR A 680 -11.73 15.56 35.20
C THR A 680 -10.95 16.48 36.14
N ARG A 681 -10.71 16.00 37.37
CA ARG A 681 -9.87 16.72 38.32
C ARG A 681 -8.46 16.96 37.77
N GLN A 682 -7.93 16.09 36.91
CA GLN A 682 -6.63 16.28 36.23
C GLN A 682 -6.65 17.50 35.30
N ALA A 683 -7.65 17.59 34.41
CA ALA A 683 -7.79 18.70 33.48
C ALA A 683 -8.09 20.03 34.19
N ARG A 684 -8.91 20.02 35.25
CA ARG A 684 -9.16 21.21 36.08
C ARG A 684 -7.90 21.66 36.83
N SER A 685 -7.15 20.72 37.42
CA SER A 685 -5.92 21.03 38.17
C SER A 685 -4.83 21.59 37.27
N SER A 686 -4.65 21.03 36.07
CA SER A 686 -3.66 21.54 35.10
C SER A 686 -4.00 22.94 34.58
N ARG A 687 -5.28 23.26 34.30
CA ARG A 687 -5.69 24.62 33.89
C ARG A 687 -5.62 25.65 35.01
N ALA A 688 -5.72 25.23 36.27
CA ALA A 688 -5.64 26.10 37.43
C ALA A 688 -4.21 26.59 37.74
N VAL A 689 -3.18 25.98 37.12
CA VAL A 689 -1.79 26.42 37.25
C VAL A 689 -1.52 27.57 36.29
N MET A 690 -1.03 28.68 36.83
CA MET A 690 -0.62 29.85 36.06
C MET A 690 0.79 29.65 35.50
N ALA A 691 0.96 29.90 34.20
CA ALA A 691 2.23 29.84 33.49
C ALA A 691 2.18 30.79 32.28
N ASP A 692 3.32 31.34 31.87
CA ASP A 692 3.38 32.30 30.76
C ASP A 692 3.20 31.63 29.40
N TYR A 693 3.62 30.37 29.27
CA TYR A 693 3.40 29.55 28.08
C TYR A 693 3.04 28.12 28.44
N ARG A 694 2.36 27.44 27.51
CA ARG A 694 1.81 26.10 27.73
C ARG A 694 2.11 25.21 26.53
N ILE A 695 2.58 23.99 26.80
CA ILE A 695 2.91 23.00 25.78
C ILE A 695 2.18 21.69 26.09
N ALA A 696 1.54 21.11 25.08
CA ALA A 696 0.99 19.77 25.13
C ALA A 696 1.78 18.86 24.18
N LEU A 697 2.30 17.74 24.68
CA LEU A 697 2.96 16.70 23.92
C LEU A 697 2.03 15.48 23.85
N THR A 698 1.76 14.98 22.65
CA THR A 698 0.91 13.79 22.48
C THR A 698 1.36 12.97 21.27
N GLY A 699 1.30 11.63 21.38
CA GLY A 699 1.52 10.72 20.24
C GLY A 699 0.28 10.50 19.39
N THR A 700 -0.89 10.86 19.90
CA THR A 700 -2.16 10.84 19.18
C THR A 700 -2.75 12.22 19.35
N PRO A 701 -2.64 13.14 18.38
CA PRO A 701 -3.54 14.28 18.42
C PRO A 701 -4.96 13.70 18.46
N VAL A 702 -5.80 14.30 19.29
CA VAL A 702 -7.16 14.77 19.06
C VAL A 702 -7.93 14.31 17.80
N GLU A 703 -7.73 13.10 17.29
CA GLU A 703 -8.32 12.67 16.00
C GLU A 703 -9.74 12.16 16.15
N ASN A 704 -10.22 11.86 17.36
CA ASN A 704 -11.43 11.04 17.51
C ASN A 704 -12.55 11.73 18.30
N ASN A 705 -12.33 12.95 18.78
CA ASN A 705 -13.39 13.74 19.39
C ASN A 705 -13.09 15.24 19.32
N VAL A 706 -13.94 15.97 18.60
CA VAL A 706 -13.95 17.45 18.51
C VAL A 706 -13.95 18.09 19.91
N GLY A 707 -14.53 17.43 20.92
CA GLY A 707 -14.52 17.87 22.32
C GLY A 707 -13.16 17.79 23.02
N GLU A 708 -12.30 16.83 22.65
CA GLU A 708 -10.93 16.75 23.19
C GLU A 708 -10.09 17.91 22.69
N LEU A 709 -10.34 18.38 21.46
CA LEU A 709 -9.67 19.54 20.88
C LEU A 709 -9.95 20.78 21.69
N TRP A 710 -11.20 20.94 22.10
CA TRP A 710 -11.57 22.04 22.97
C TRP A 710 -10.85 21.96 24.32
N SER A 711 -10.75 20.80 24.97
CA SER A 711 -10.06 20.67 26.26
C SER A 711 -8.56 21.01 26.16
N VAL A 712 -7.89 20.53 25.11
CA VAL A 712 -6.48 20.82 24.85
C VAL A 712 -6.30 22.29 24.48
N MET A 713 -7.12 22.84 23.58
CA MET A 713 -7.04 24.24 23.18
C MET A 713 -7.40 25.20 24.31
N GLU A 714 -8.31 24.84 25.20
CA GLU A 714 -8.64 25.61 26.39
C GLU A 714 -7.50 25.58 27.42
N PHE A 715 -6.74 24.48 27.48
CA PHE A 715 -5.49 24.45 28.22
C PHE A 715 -4.45 25.38 27.56
N LEU A 716 -4.24 25.28 26.24
CA LEU A 716 -3.20 26.03 25.53
C LEU A 716 -3.47 27.54 25.46
N ASN A 717 -4.67 27.92 25.00
CA ASN A 717 -5.09 29.29 24.72
C ASN A 717 -6.53 29.51 25.25
N PRO A 718 -6.70 29.77 26.57
CA PRO A 718 -8.01 29.91 27.19
C PRO A 718 -8.93 30.92 26.47
N GLY A 719 -10.16 30.49 26.14
CA GLY A 719 -11.17 31.32 25.49
C GLY A 719 -11.01 31.52 23.97
N PHE A 720 -9.97 30.98 23.33
CA PHE A 720 -9.74 31.14 21.87
C PHE A 720 -10.84 30.50 21.01
N LEU A 721 -11.39 29.36 21.45
CA LEU A 721 -12.51 28.68 20.79
C LEU A 721 -13.88 29.05 21.37
N GLY A 722 -13.93 30.11 22.18
CA GLY A 722 -15.14 30.54 22.90
C GLY A 722 -15.54 29.58 24.03
N THR A 723 -16.75 29.77 24.55
CA THR A 723 -17.29 28.93 25.62
C THR A 723 -17.58 27.52 25.12
N ARG A 724 -17.61 26.55 26.04
CA ARG A 724 -17.94 25.15 25.71
C ARG A 724 -19.29 25.03 25.01
N ASP A 725 -20.30 25.79 25.41
CA ASP A 725 -21.63 25.75 24.80
C ASP A 725 -21.64 26.33 23.38
N HIS A 726 -20.90 27.42 23.15
CA HIS A 726 -20.74 27.97 21.80
C HIS A 726 -19.99 26.98 20.92
N PHE A 727 -18.83 26.48 21.37
CA PHE A 727 -18.07 25.47 20.65
C PHE A 727 -18.90 24.22 20.32
N ARG A 728 -19.74 23.79 21.27
CA ARG A 728 -20.62 22.65 21.08
C ARG A 728 -21.65 22.88 19.96
N LYS A 729 -22.29 24.06 19.94
CA LYS A 729 -23.30 24.41 18.93
C LYS A 729 -22.69 24.68 17.55
N THR A 730 -21.54 25.36 17.50
CA THR A 730 -20.92 25.82 16.25
C THR A 730 -20.08 24.75 15.57
N PHE A 731 -19.35 23.92 16.33
CA PHE A 731 -18.43 22.91 15.76
C PHE A 731 -18.83 21.49 16.11
N PHE A 732 -19.03 21.19 17.40
CA PHE A 732 -19.22 19.80 17.84
C PHE A 732 -20.47 19.15 17.23
N ILE A 733 -21.66 19.77 17.34
CA ILE A 733 -22.91 19.21 16.81
C ILE A 733 -22.89 19.15 15.27
N PRO A 734 -22.52 20.21 14.52
CA PRO A 734 -22.48 20.14 13.05
C PRO A 734 -21.47 19.13 12.50
N ILE A 735 -20.29 19.02 13.11
CA ILE A 735 -19.25 18.07 12.66
C ILE A 735 -19.64 16.63 13.02
N GLN A 736 -20.12 16.38 14.24
CA GLN A 736 -20.37 15.01 14.72
C GLN A 736 -21.72 14.44 14.29
N THR A 737 -22.76 15.27 14.14
CA THR A 737 -24.11 14.83 13.76
C THR A 737 -24.45 15.17 12.31
N GLY A 738 -24.03 16.33 11.81
CA GLY A 738 -24.33 16.80 10.45
C GLY A 738 -23.33 16.38 9.37
N ARG A 739 -22.16 15.86 9.75
CA ARG A 739 -21.02 15.54 8.86
C ARG A 739 -20.65 16.68 7.91
N ASP A 740 -20.79 17.93 8.36
CA ASP A 740 -20.53 19.10 7.54
C ASP A 740 -19.01 19.29 7.28
N PRO A 741 -18.51 19.07 6.05
CA PRO A 741 -17.09 19.18 5.74
C PRO A 741 -16.59 20.63 5.84
N SER A 742 -17.46 21.63 5.69
CA SER A 742 -17.09 23.05 5.78
C SER A 742 -16.72 23.44 7.21
N MET A 743 -17.48 22.97 8.21
CA MET A 743 -17.23 23.25 9.62
C MET A 743 -15.97 22.53 10.14
N SER A 744 -15.71 21.33 9.64
CA SER A 744 -14.46 20.61 9.92
C SER A 744 -13.24 21.37 9.35
N GLY A 745 -13.34 21.84 8.10
CA GLY A 745 -12.31 22.69 7.48
C GLY A 745 -12.05 23.98 8.26
N ASN A 746 -13.10 24.65 8.75
CA ASN A 746 -12.98 25.85 9.58
C ASN A 746 -12.27 25.60 10.91
N LEU A 747 -12.66 24.53 11.63
CA LEU A 747 -12.01 24.18 12.90
C LEU A 747 -10.52 23.86 12.70
N ARG A 748 -10.18 23.18 11.60
CA ARG A 748 -8.79 22.87 11.24
C ARG A 748 -7.99 24.15 10.99
N ARG A 749 -8.52 25.12 10.23
CA ARG A 749 -7.85 26.41 9.99
C ARG A 749 -7.59 27.18 11.29
N LEU A 750 -8.56 27.20 12.21
CA LEU A 750 -8.42 27.88 13.51
C LEU A 750 -7.37 27.26 14.43
N THR A 751 -7.21 25.94 14.38
CA THR A 751 -6.35 25.20 15.32
C THR A 751 -4.97 24.87 14.77
N ALA A 752 -4.81 24.84 13.43
CA ALA A 752 -3.56 24.50 12.76
C ALA A 752 -2.34 25.31 13.25
N PRO A 753 -2.39 26.64 13.46
CA PRO A 753 -1.21 27.40 13.89
C PRO A 753 -0.67 26.99 15.27
N PHE A 754 -1.52 26.38 16.11
CA PHE A 754 -1.20 25.95 17.47
C PHE A 754 -0.93 24.45 17.56
N LEU A 755 -1.04 23.71 16.46
CA LEU A 755 -0.91 22.26 16.43
C LEU A 755 0.10 21.85 15.36
N LEU A 756 1.28 21.44 15.80
CA LEU A 756 2.28 20.85 14.94
C LEU A 756 2.18 19.33 15.04
N ARG A 757 1.76 18.70 13.94
CA ARG A 757 1.69 17.25 13.81
C ARG A 757 2.52 16.79 12.64
N ARG A 758 3.35 15.79 12.87
CA ARG A 758 4.17 15.14 11.86
C ARG A 758 4.03 13.64 11.96
N LEU A 759 3.75 13.00 10.84
CA LEU A 759 3.56 11.55 10.77
C LEU A 759 4.86 10.88 10.40
N LYS A 760 5.02 9.61 10.80
CA LYS A 760 6.11 8.76 10.30
C LYS A 760 6.03 8.54 8.79
N THR A 761 4.82 8.57 8.24
CA THR A 761 4.51 8.40 6.82
C THR A 761 4.73 9.68 6.01
N ASP A 762 5.08 10.80 6.65
CA ASP A 762 5.35 12.05 5.95
C ASP A 762 6.77 12.01 5.34
N THR A 763 6.83 11.75 4.05
CA THR A 763 8.08 11.63 3.26
C THR A 763 8.90 12.92 3.23
N SER A 764 8.29 14.08 3.51
CA SER A 764 9.00 15.36 3.63
C SER A 764 9.78 15.51 4.95
N ILE A 765 9.51 14.61 5.91
CA ILE A 765 10.03 14.63 7.29
C ILE A 765 10.93 13.42 7.51
N ILE A 766 10.53 12.29 6.95
CA ILE A 766 11.28 11.03 6.98
C ILE A 766 11.27 10.45 5.58
N ALA A 767 12.29 10.79 4.79
CA ALA A 767 12.48 10.25 3.44
C ALA A 767 12.72 8.72 3.43
N ASP A 768 12.97 8.13 4.60
CA ASP A 768 13.46 6.76 4.76
C ASP A 768 12.42 5.78 5.35
N LEU A 769 11.18 6.20 5.64
CA LEU A 769 10.12 5.32 6.16
C LEU A 769 9.02 5.13 5.10
N PRO A 770 8.76 3.89 4.66
CA PRO A 770 7.72 3.58 3.68
C PRO A 770 6.29 3.70 4.27
N GLU A 771 5.24 3.51 3.49
CA GLU A 771 3.84 3.71 3.91
C GLU A 771 3.32 2.60 4.84
N LYS A 772 2.37 2.91 5.74
CA LYS A 772 1.66 1.92 6.58
C LYS A 772 0.17 1.92 6.25
N MET A 773 -0.39 0.77 5.89
CA MET A 773 -1.82 0.58 5.58
C MET A 773 -2.45 -0.36 6.61
N GLU A 774 -3.61 0.00 7.18
CA GLU A 774 -4.34 -0.86 8.13
C GLU A 774 -5.72 -1.22 7.58
N ALA A 775 -6.05 -2.51 7.58
CA ALA A 775 -7.31 -3.06 7.12
C ALA A 775 -7.91 -4.02 8.15
N LYS A 776 -9.25 -4.04 8.22
CA LYS A 776 -10.00 -5.05 8.99
C LYS A 776 -10.39 -6.18 8.07
N VAL A 777 -10.28 -7.40 8.59
CA VAL A 777 -10.60 -8.62 7.87
C VAL A 777 -11.71 -9.32 8.63
N TYR A 778 -12.92 -9.22 8.09
CA TYR A 778 -14.09 -9.88 8.66
C TYR A 778 -14.08 -11.36 8.27
N CYS A 779 -14.30 -12.23 9.25
CA CYS A 779 -14.31 -13.68 9.10
C CYS A 779 -15.65 -14.22 9.59
N THR A 780 -16.23 -15.20 8.90
CA THR A 780 -17.40 -15.94 9.39
C THR A 780 -16.97 -17.09 10.30
N LEU A 781 -17.88 -17.60 11.12
CA LEU A 781 -17.68 -18.83 11.88
C LEU A 781 -18.14 -20.03 11.06
N THR A 782 -17.46 -21.16 11.20
CA THR A 782 -17.99 -22.45 10.74
C THR A 782 -19.18 -22.88 11.60
N LYS A 783 -19.99 -23.80 11.08
CA LYS A 783 -21.11 -24.39 11.84
C LYS A 783 -20.66 -24.99 13.18
N GLU A 784 -19.52 -25.70 13.18
CA GLU A 784 -18.92 -26.23 14.40
C GLU A 784 -18.55 -25.12 15.39
N GLN A 785 -17.94 -24.03 14.91
CA GLN A 785 -17.60 -22.88 15.76
C GLN A 785 -18.84 -22.21 16.32
N ALA A 786 -19.91 -22.06 15.53
CA ALA A 786 -21.18 -21.48 15.97
C ALA A 786 -21.84 -22.31 17.08
N ASP A 787 -21.92 -23.63 16.90
CA ASP A 787 -22.47 -24.56 17.90
C ASP A 787 -21.67 -24.51 19.22
N LEU A 788 -20.34 -24.51 19.13
CA LEU A 788 -19.46 -24.37 20.30
C LEU A 788 -19.61 -23.00 20.96
N TYR A 789 -19.69 -21.94 20.16
CA TYR A 789 -19.82 -20.56 20.65
C TYR A 789 -21.13 -20.37 21.41
N GLU A 790 -22.26 -20.81 20.85
CA GLU A 790 -23.56 -20.76 21.50
C GLU A 790 -23.57 -21.53 22.82
N LYS A 791 -22.96 -22.72 22.83
CA LYS A 791 -22.87 -23.55 24.04
C LYS A 791 -22.11 -22.82 25.14
N VAL A 792 -20.93 -22.26 24.82
CA VAL A 792 -20.11 -21.50 25.77
C VAL A 792 -20.86 -20.25 26.27
N ALA A 793 -21.59 -19.54 25.40
CA ALA A 793 -22.37 -18.37 25.79
C ALA A 793 -23.55 -18.74 26.72
N LYS A 794 -24.30 -19.82 26.40
CA LYS A 794 -25.40 -20.34 27.23
C LYS A 794 -24.91 -20.78 28.62
N ASP A 795 -23.75 -21.43 28.68
CA ASP A 795 -23.12 -21.84 29.94
C ASP A 795 -22.71 -20.62 30.77
N ALA A 796 -22.15 -19.61 30.13
CA ALA A 796 -21.75 -18.37 30.80
C ALA A 796 -22.95 -17.62 31.40
N TYR A 797 -24.10 -17.56 30.72
CA TYR A 797 -25.29 -16.88 31.27
C TYR A 797 -25.77 -17.52 32.57
N ARG A 798 -25.82 -18.86 32.63
CA ARG A 798 -26.20 -19.60 33.84
C ARG A 798 -25.27 -19.30 35.02
N LEU A 799 -23.98 -19.16 34.74
CA LEU A 799 -22.96 -18.85 35.74
C LEU A 799 -22.99 -17.37 36.18
N ILE A 800 -23.32 -16.44 35.28
CA ILE A 800 -23.37 -15.01 35.58
C ILE A 800 -24.62 -14.65 36.41
N GLU A 801 -25.74 -15.35 36.22
CA GLU A 801 -26.97 -15.13 37.02
C GLU A 801 -26.80 -15.49 38.50
N THR A 802 -25.86 -16.37 38.82
CA THR A 802 -25.65 -16.91 40.18
C THR A 802 -24.41 -16.36 40.87
N ALA A 803 -23.60 -15.56 40.18
CA ALA A 803 -22.32 -15.05 40.68
C ALA A 803 -22.37 -13.54 40.92
N ASP A 804 -21.87 -13.11 42.08
CA ASP A 804 -21.77 -11.69 42.47
C ASP A 804 -20.32 -11.23 42.69
N GLY A 805 -20.11 -9.91 42.62
CA GLY A 805 -18.84 -9.26 42.96
C GLY A 805 -17.63 -9.77 42.16
N ILE A 806 -16.59 -10.24 42.86
CA ILE A 806 -15.34 -10.74 42.24
C ILE A 806 -15.57 -12.06 41.48
N GLY A 807 -16.47 -12.92 41.96
CA GLY A 807 -16.81 -14.19 41.29
C GLY A 807 -17.39 -13.95 39.90
N ARG A 808 -18.29 -12.96 39.79
CA ARG A 808 -18.87 -12.51 38.51
C ARG A 808 -17.78 -12.06 37.52
N ARG A 809 -16.83 -11.23 37.98
CA ARG A 809 -15.73 -10.74 37.14
C ARG A 809 -14.86 -11.90 36.62
N GLY A 810 -14.56 -12.87 37.48
CA GLY A 810 -13.79 -14.07 37.10
C GLY A 810 -14.48 -14.90 36.02
N VAL A 811 -15.80 -15.12 36.16
CA VAL A 811 -16.61 -15.83 35.15
C VAL A 811 -16.61 -15.09 33.81
N ILE A 812 -16.79 -13.77 33.82
CA ILE A 812 -16.78 -12.96 32.58
C ILE A 812 -15.44 -13.08 31.84
N LEU A 813 -14.32 -12.94 32.56
CA LEU A 813 -12.98 -13.02 31.95
C LEU A 813 -12.68 -14.43 31.40
N ALA A 814 -13.08 -15.48 32.13
CA ALA A 814 -12.93 -16.86 31.67
C ALA A 814 -13.77 -17.12 30.40
N THR A 815 -15.01 -16.64 30.37
CA THR A 815 -15.89 -16.74 29.21
C THR A 815 -15.33 -16.01 27.99
N LEU A 816 -14.85 -14.77 28.16
CA LEU A 816 -14.21 -14.01 27.09
C LEU A 816 -13.03 -14.78 26.47
N SER A 817 -12.18 -15.38 27.31
CA SER A 817 -11.07 -16.20 26.84
C SER A 817 -11.55 -17.42 26.05
N LYS A 818 -12.55 -18.15 26.56
CA LYS A 818 -13.08 -19.35 25.88
C LYS A 818 -13.72 -19.03 24.54
N LEU A 819 -14.54 -17.99 24.48
CA LEU A 819 -15.19 -17.59 23.23
C LEU A 819 -14.14 -17.11 22.20
N LYS A 820 -13.08 -16.40 22.62
CA LYS A 820 -11.93 -16.09 21.74
C LYS A 820 -11.22 -17.35 21.22
N GLN A 821 -11.05 -18.37 22.06
CA GLN A 821 -10.46 -19.64 21.62
C GLN A 821 -11.33 -20.31 20.55
N VAL A 822 -12.65 -20.33 20.73
CA VAL A 822 -13.61 -20.84 19.73
C VAL A 822 -13.53 -20.06 18.42
N CYS A 823 -13.55 -18.72 18.46
CA CYS A 823 -13.39 -17.87 17.28
C CYS A 823 -12.06 -18.12 16.55
N ASN A 824 -10.98 -18.38 17.30
CA ASN A 824 -9.67 -18.69 16.72
C ASN A 824 -9.66 -20.06 16.03
N HIS A 825 -10.07 -21.12 16.72
CA HIS A 825 -10.15 -22.48 16.18
C HIS A 825 -10.85 -23.46 17.15
N PRO A 826 -11.72 -24.39 16.70
CA PRO A 826 -12.31 -25.44 17.57
C PRO A 826 -11.26 -26.26 18.33
N ALA A 827 -10.24 -26.77 17.65
CA ALA A 827 -9.12 -27.49 18.29
C ALA A 827 -8.34 -26.67 19.35
N HIS A 828 -8.35 -25.34 19.28
CA HIS A 828 -7.74 -24.49 20.32
C HIS A 828 -8.59 -24.44 21.60
N TYR A 829 -9.92 -24.54 21.47
CA TYR A 829 -10.81 -24.67 22.61
C TYR A 829 -10.90 -26.10 23.15
N LEU A 830 -10.98 -27.10 22.26
CA LEU A 830 -11.19 -28.51 22.61
C LEU A 830 -9.89 -29.22 23.04
N GLY A 831 -8.73 -28.83 22.51
CA GLY A 831 -7.45 -29.48 22.79
C GLY A 831 -7.36 -30.92 22.26
N ASP A 832 -8.09 -31.26 21.19
CA ASP A 832 -8.30 -32.63 20.71
C ASP A 832 -7.23 -33.15 19.72
N GLY A 833 -6.31 -32.29 19.25
CA GLY A 833 -5.22 -32.66 18.34
C GLY A 833 -5.66 -33.02 16.92
N SER A 834 -6.91 -32.74 16.56
CA SER A 834 -7.46 -33.07 15.23
C SER A 834 -6.97 -32.11 14.13
N PRO A 835 -7.03 -32.52 12.84
CA PRO A 835 -6.56 -31.69 11.73
C PRO A 835 -7.20 -30.29 11.71
N PRO A 836 -6.41 -29.22 11.51
CA PRO A 836 -6.91 -27.85 11.58
C PRO A 836 -7.68 -27.39 10.33
N THR A 837 -7.48 -28.04 9.19
CA THR A 837 -8.07 -27.63 7.91
C THR A 837 -9.61 -27.65 7.93
N GLY A 838 -10.24 -26.57 7.43
CA GLY A 838 -11.68 -26.51 7.18
C GLY A 838 -12.58 -26.30 8.42
N ARG A 839 -11.99 -26.07 9.60
CA ARG A 839 -12.76 -25.97 10.87
C ARG A 839 -12.81 -24.57 11.48
N SER A 840 -12.04 -23.62 10.95
CA SER A 840 -12.02 -22.23 11.41
C SER A 840 -12.05 -21.24 10.25
N GLY A 841 -13.01 -20.32 10.27
CA GLY A 841 -13.09 -19.26 9.25
C GLY A 841 -11.93 -18.29 9.29
N LYS A 842 -11.38 -17.98 10.48
CA LYS A 842 -10.14 -17.18 10.60
C LYS A 842 -8.94 -17.91 10.02
N LEU A 843 -8.83 -19.22 10.24
CA LEU A 843 -7.72 -19.98 9.71
C LEU A 843 -7.79 -20.04 8.18
N ALA A 844 -8.98 -20.25 7.63
CA ALA A 844 -9.23 -20.19 6.18
C ALA A 844 -8.81 -18.83 5.63
N ARG A 845 -9.31 -17.73 6.22
CA ARG A 845 -9.01 -16.37 5.76
C ARG A 845 -7.54 -15.99 5.90
N LEU A 846 -6.88 -16.42 6.97
CA LEU A 846 -5.43 -16.22 7.14
C LEU A 846 -4.66 -16.97 6.06
N THR A 847 -5.10 -18.20 5.75
CA THR A 847 -4.45 -19.03 4.73
C THR A 847 -4.59 -18.38 3.34
N GLU A 848 -5.76 -17.86 2.99
CA GLU A 848 -5.97 -17.12 1.74
C GLU A 848 -5.08 -15.87 1.64
N MET A 849 -5.08 -15.03 2.68
CA MET A 849 -4.31 -13.78 2.65
C MET A 849 -2.80 -14.02 2.68
N LEU A 850 -2.33 -15.03 3.41
CA LEU A 850 -0.92 -15.38 3.40
C LEU A 850 -0.50 -15.99 2.06
N GLU A 851 -1.40 -16.66 1.33
CA GLU A 851 -1.10 -17.10 -0.04
C GLU A 851 -0.73 -15.91 -0.93
N GLU A 852 -1.55 -14.84 -0.92
CA GLU A 852 -1.28 -13.59 -1.67
C GLU A 852 0.06 -12.93 -1.26
N VAL A 853 0.36 -12.91 0.04
CA VAL A 853 1.63 -12.37 0.56
C VAL A 853 2.83 -13.18 0.03
N MET A 854 2.69 -14.49 0.01
CA MET A 854 3.74 -15.39 -0.44
C MET A 854 3.93 -15.30 -1.95
N GLU A 855 2.85 -15.17 -2.74
CA GLU A 855 2.92 -14.91 -4.18
C GLU A 855 3.65 -13.60 -4.50
N SER A 856 3.45 -12.57 -3.68
CA SER A 856 4.06 -11.24 -3.85
C SER A 856 5.55 -11.20 -3.48
N GLY A 857 6.11 -12.27 -2.90
CA GLY A 857 7.50 -12.28 -2.43
C GLY A 857 7.69 -11.63 -1.06
N ASP A 858 6.58 -11.30 -0.40
CA ASP A 858 6.54 -10.51 0.83
C ASP A 858 6.68 -11.39 2.08
N ARG A 859 6.86 -10.74 3.24
CA ARG A 859 7.04 -11.42 4.53
C ARG A 859 6.04 -10.95 5.56
N ALA A 860 5.50 -11.91 6.31
CA ALA A 860 4.43 -11.72 7.27
C ALA A 860 4.88 -11.97 8.71
N LEU A 861 4.45 -11.09 9.61
CA LEU A 861 4.33 -11.37 11.03
C LEU A 861 2.90 -11.76 11.37
N VAL A 862 2.71 -12.85 12.11
CA VAL A 862 1.39 -13.25 12.61
C VAL A 862 1.39 -13.19 14.13
N PHE A 863 0.60 -12.27 14.69
CA PHE A 863 0.46 -12.09 16.12
C PHE A 863 -0.78 -12.83 16.64
N THR A 864 -0.59 -13.54 17.75
CA THR A 864 -1.68 -14.16 18.52
C THR A 864 -1.46 -13.96 20.02
N GLN A 865 -2.55 -13.82 20.78
CA GLN A 865 -2.54 -13.82 22.24
C GLN A 865 -2.10 -15.19 22.82
N PHE A 866 -2.37 -16.28 22.12
CA PHE A 866 -2.30 -17.63 22.66
C PHE A 866 -1.16 -18.45 22.05
N ALA A 867 -0.25 -18.93 22.89
CA ALA A 867 0.89 -19.73 22.43
C ALA A 867 0.46 -21.07 21.82
N GLU A 868 -0.65 -21.65 22.30
CA GLU A 868 -1.21 -22.89 21.75
C GLU A 868 -1.72 -22.70 20.32
N MET A 869 -2.45 -21.60 20.07
CA MET A 869 -2.87 -21.24 18.71
C MET A 869 -1.66 -21.03 17.78
N GLY A 870 -0.59 -20.40 18.27
CA GLY A 870 0.64 -20.22 17.49
C GLY A 870 1.26 -21.53 17.00
N LYS A 871 1.17 -22.61 17.78
CA LYS A 871 1.64 -23.95 17.35
C LYS A 871 0.74 -24.56 16.27
N ILE A 872 -0.58 -24.41 16.41
CA ILE A 872 -1.55 -24.89 15.42
C ILE A 872 -1.32 -24.18 14.08
N LEU A 873 -1.16 -22.85 14.11
CA LEU A 873 -0.83 -22.03 12.94
C LEU A 873 0.48 -22.48 12.28
N GLN A 874 1.55 -22.69 13.06
CA GLN A 874 2.84 -23.10 12.53
C GLN A 874 2.74 -24.41 11.72
N HIS A 875 2.07 -25.43 12.27
CA HIS A 875 1.94 -26.73 11.63
C HIS A 875 1.10 -26.65 10.34
N HIS A 876 -0.05 -25.97 10.41
CA HIS A 876 -0.96 -25.80 9.28
C HIS A 876 -0.30 -25.05 8.10
N LEU A 877 0.30 -23.88 8.37
CA LEU A 877 0.87 -23.03 7.33
C LEU A 877 2.10 -23.69 6.66
N LEU A 878 2.88 -24.47 7.41
CA LEU A 878 3.97 -25.27 6.85
C LEU A 878 3.46 -26.30 5.81
N GLN A 879 2.35 -26.99 6.11
CA GLN A 879 1.77 -27.97 5.19
C GLN A 879 1.08 -27.34 3.98
N CYS A 880 0.44 -26.19 4.18
CA CYS A 880 -0.25 -25.45 3.11
C CYS A 880 0.73 -24.88 2.10
N TYR A 881 1.79 -24.20 2.53
CA TYR A 881 2.69 -23.52 1.60
C TYR A 881 3.94 -24.31 1.23
N GLY A 882 4.28 -25.33 2.03
CA GLY A 882 5.58 -25.97 1.90
C GLY A 882 6.69 -24.95 2.10
N GLU A 883 6.64 -24.11 3.13
CA GLU A 883 7.76 -23.22 3.49
C GLU A 883 7.98 -23.27 5.00
N GLU A 884 9.21 -23.02 5.45
CA GLU A 884 9.53 -22.96 6.89
C GLU A 884 8.75 -21.80 7.55
N VAL A 885 8.12 -22.08 8.70
CA VAL A 885 7.39 -21.08 9.49
C VAL A 885 8.02 -20.97 10.88
N LEU A 886 8.50 -19.78 11.25
CA LEU A 886 9.10 -19.52 12.56
C LEU A 886 8.03 -19.21 13.61
N PHE A 887 8.29 -19.55 14.88
CA PHE A 887 7.40 -19.23 16.00
C PHE A 887 8.16 -18.79 17.26
N LEU A 888 7.84 -17.58 17.76
CA LEU A 888 8.39 -17.00 18.99
C LEU A 888 7.31 -16.87 20.07
N HIS A 889 7.56 -17.44 21.25
CA HIS A 889 6.68 -17.31 22.41
C HIS A 889 7.44 -17.03 23.71
N GLY A 890 6.72 -16.76 24.81
CA GLY A 890 7.30 -16.35 26.09
C GLY A 890 8.21 -17.39 26.76
N GLY A 891 8.11 -18.66 26.35
CA GLY A 891 8.94 -19.76 26.84
C GLY A 891 10.20 -20.00 26.01
N THR A 892 10.41 -19.28 24.90
CA THR A 892 11.59 -19.45 24.04
C THR A 892 12.84 -18.89 24.73
N PRO A 893 13.92 -19.69 24.91
CA PRO A 893 15.17 -19.21 25.49
C PRO A 893 15.78 -18.04 24.71
N GLN A 894 16.47 -17.13 25.41
CA GLN A 894 17.03 -15.90 24.81
C GLN A 894 17.95 -16.17 23.60
N ARG A 895 18.84 -17.18 23.70
CA ARG A 895 19.75 -17.54 22.61
C ARG A 895 19.02 -18.05 21.36
N GLN A 896 17.89 -18.73 21.54
CA GLN A 896 17.09 -19.23 20.42
C GLN A 896 16.25 -18.10 19.79
N ARG A 897 15.76 -17.16 20.60
CA ARG A 897 15.11 -15.93 20.14
C ARG A 897 16.02 -15.13 19.22
N GLU A 898 17.26 -14.89 19.62
CA GLU A 898 18.25 -14.15 18.82
C GLU A 898 18.48 -14.82 17.46
N LYS A 899 18.66 -16.15 17.43
CA LYS A 899 18.80 -16.94 16.19
C LYS A 899 17.59 -16.84 15.26
N MET A 900 16.37 -16.90 15.79
CA MET A 900 15.15 -16.79 14.97
C MET A 900 15.02 -15.40 14.35
N VAL A 901 15.31 -14.35 15.12
CA VAL A 901 15.30 -12.96 14.63
C VAL A 901 16.34 -12.78 13.53
N GLU A 902 17.55 -13.31 13.71
CA GLU A 902 18.62 -13.26 12.71
C GLU A 902 18.23 -14.01 11.42
N ARG A 903 17.70 -15.24 11.54
CA ARG A 903 17.23 -16.06 10.39
C ARG A 903 16.12 -15.36 9.61
N PHE A 904 15.23 -14.65 10.30
CA PHE A 904 14.16 -13.88 9.66
C PHE A 904 14.66 -12.59 9.00
N GLN A 905 15.57 -11.85 9.64
CA GLN A 905 16.00 -10.52 9.18
C GLN A 905 17.13 -10.58 8.13
N ASN A 906 18.10 -11.48 8.29
CA ASN A 906 19.38 -11.38 7.58
C ASN A 906 19.56 -12.43 6.48
N THR A 907 18.77 -13.51 6.45
CA THR A 907 18.90 -14.57 5.44
C THR A 907 18.10 -14.23 4.15
N PRO A 908 18.74 -14.15 2.97
CA PRO A 908 18.06 -13.86 1.69
C PRO A 908 16.91 -14.83 1.40
N ASN A 909 17.12 -16.13 1.61
CA ASN A 909 16.13 -17.20 1.47
C ASN A 909 15.55 -17.64 2.82
N GLY A 910 15.53 -16.74 3.80
CA GLY A 910 14.93 -17.00 5.11
C GLY A 910 13.41 -17.17 5.04
N PRO A 911 12.80 -17.77 6.08
CA PRO A 911 11.37 -18.02 6.16
C PRO A 911 10.56 -16.72 6.03
N ARG A 912 9.45 -16.80 5.30
CA ARG A 912 8.59 -15.65 4.99
C ARG A 912 7.53 -15.38 6.05
N ILE A 913 7.17 -16.38 6.84
CA ILE A 913 6.16 -16.27 7.90
C ILE A 913 6.84 -16.42 9.26
N PHE A 914 6.60 -15.44 10.14
CA PHE A 914 7.06 -15.48 11.53
C PHE A 914 5.90 -15.20 12.49
N ILE A 915 5.56 -16.19 13.31
CA ILE A 915 4.48 -16.13 14.29
C ILE A 915 5.05 -15.63 15.64
N LEU A 916 4.35 -14.70 16.30
CA LEU A 916 4.74 -14.14 17.60
C LEU A 916 3.56 -14.14 18.58
N SER A 917 3.83 -14.48 19.84
CA SER A 917 2.86 -14.22 20.90
C SER A 917 2.93 -12.77 21.40
N LEU A 918 1.79 -12.10 21.61
CA LEU A 918 1.72 -10.67 21.97
C LEU A 918 2.57 -10.30 23.22
N LYS A 919 2.59 -11.18 24.24
CA LYS A 919 3.41 -10.98 25.46
C LYS A 919 4.91 -11.13 25.21
N ALA A 920 5.33 -11.98 24.27
CA ALA A 920 6.74 -12.12 23.88
C ALA A 920 7.19 -10.97 22.95
N GLY A 921 6.28 -10.48 22.11
CA GLY A 921 6.48 -9.36 21.18
C GLY A 921 6.52 -7.97 21.83
N GLY A 922 6.09 -7.83 23.09
CA GLY A 922 6.19 -6.57 23.86
C GLY A 922 7.64 -6.13 24.19
N THR A 923 8.61 -7.03 24.05
CA THR A 923 10.05 -6.72 24.21
C THR A 923 10.57 -5.94 23.00
N GLY A 924 11.59 -5.10 23.14
CA GLY A 924 12.15 -4.13 22.17
C GLY A 924 12.52 -4.57 20.73
N LEU A 925 12.06 -5.72 20.21
CA LEU A 925 12.45 -6.34 18.94
C LEU A 925 12.28 -5.44 17.71
N ASN A 926 13.21 -5.59 16.75
CA ASN A 926 13.22 -4.90 15.46
C ASN A 926 13.05 -5.94 14.32
N LEU A 927 11.90 -5.95 13.65
CA LEU A 927 11.50 -6.97 12.65
C LEU A 927 11.16 -6.30 11.30
N THR A 928 12.00 -5.37 10.89
CA THR A 928 11.83 -4.49 9.71
C THR A 928 11.84 -5.20 8.34
N ARG A 929 12.04 -6.52 8.27
CA ARG A 929 11.95 -7.26 7.00
C ARG A 929 10.54 -7.76 6.70
N ALA A 930 9.62 -7.69 7.67
CA ALA A 930 8.22 -7.95 7.42
C ALA A 930 7.52 -6.71 6.90
N ASN A 931 6.73 -6.88 5.86
CA ASN A 931 5.84 -5.87 5.30
C ASN A 931 4.35 -6.23 5.44
N HIS A 932 4.03 -7.41 5.95
CA HIS A 932 2.67 -7.75 6.35
C HIS A 932 2.62 -8.07 7.85
N VAL A 933 1.58 -7.61 8.52
CA VAL A 933 1.33 -7.84 9.95
C VAL A 933 -0.10 -8.29 10.13
N PHE A 934 -0.30 -9.52 10.58
CA PHE A 934 -1.61 -10.09 10.87
C PHE A 934 -1.84 -10.13 12.38
N HIS A 935 -2.91 -9.51 12.86
CA HIS A 935 -3.43 -9.71 14.21
C HIS A 935 -4.55 -10.74 14.14
N TYR A 936 -4.21 -11.99 14.46
CA TYR A 936 -5.11 -13.13 14.31
C TYR A 936 -6.28 -13.10 15.31
N ASP A 937 -6.04 -12.57 16.50
CA ASP A 937 -7.05 -12.34 17.52
C ASP A 937 -7.06 -10.88 17.99
N ARG A 938 -8.26 -10.33 18.13
CA ARG A 938 -8.45 -8.92 18.52
C ARG A 938 -8.05 -8.69 19.96
N TRP A 939 -7.19 -7.71 20.18
CA TRP A 939 -6.88 -7.21 21.52
C TRP A 939 -7.74 -5.99 21.83
N TRP A 940 -8.34 -5.95 23.02
CA TRP A 940 -9.28 -4.88 23.40
C TRP A 940 -8.60 -3.51 23.65
N ASN A 941 -7.27 -3.47 23.75
CA ASN A 941 -6.49 -2.24 23.87
C ASN A 941 -5.71 -1.96 22.56
N PRO A 942 -6.19 -1.04 21.71
CA PRO A 942 -5.53 -0.72 20.44
C PRO A 942 -4.04 -0.38 20.58
N ALA A 943 -3.63 0.26 21.69
CA ALA A 943 -2.24 0.64 21.91
C ALA A 943 -1.27 -0.56 22.00
N VAL A 944 -1.76 -1.74 22.44
CA VAL A 944 -0.94 -2.96 22.50
C VAL A 944 -0.74 -3.55 21.10
N GLU A 945 -1.77 -3.52 20.26
CA GLU A 945 -1.67 -3.95 18.86
C GLU A 945 -0.80 -2.98 18.05
N ASP A 946 -0.96 -1.67 18.27
CA ASP A 946 -0.15 -0.64 17.61
C ASP A 946 1.32 -0.80 18.00
N GLN A 947 1.62 -1.12 19.28
CA GLN A 947 2.98 -1.43 19.74
C GLN A 947 3.56 -2.72 19.11
N ALA A 948 2.72 -3.71 18.83
CA ALA A 948 3.13 -4.93 18.13
C ALA A 948 3.35 -4.69 16.62
N THR A 949 2.51 -3.87 16.01
CA THR A 949 2.62 -3.39 14.62
C THR A 949 3.90 -2.57 14.40
N ASP A 950 4.22 -1.69 15.36
CA ASP A 950 5.43 -0.86 15.38
C ASP A 950 6.74 -1.67 15.49
N ARG A 951 6.70 -3.01 15.47
CA ARG A 951 7.88 -3.89 15.36
C ARG A 951 8.34 -4.09 13.93
N ALA A 952 7.38 -4.14 13.01
CA ALA A 952 7.63 -4.14 11.57
C ALA A 952 7.77 -2.70 11.04
N PHE A 953 7.01 -1.75 11.58
CA PHE A 953 7.01 -0.34 11.16
C PHE A 953 8.00 0.52 11.98
N ARG A 954 9.29 0.30 11.75
CA ARG A 954 10.41 0.98 12.45
C ARG A 954 11.48 1.49 11.50
N ILE A 955 12.29 2.43 11.99
CA ILE A 955 13.46 2.95 11.28
C ILE A 955 14.35 1.77 10.85
N GLY A 956 14.63 1.66 9.55
CA GLY A 956 15.29 0.51 8.91
C GLY A 956 14.36 -0.38 8.09
N GLN A 957 13.05 -0.12 8.11
CA GLN A 957 12.06 -0.67 7.17
C GLN A 957 12.23 -0.02 5.79
N LYS A 958 12.22 -0.82 4.73
CA LYS A 958 12.42 -0.37 3.34
C LYS A 958 11.18 -0.57 2.45
N SER A 959 10.19 -1.32 2.93
CA SER A 959 8.96 -1.65 2.20
C SER A 959 7.70 -1.19 2.95
N ASN A 960 6.64 -0.84 2.22
CA ASN A 960 5.34 -0.47 2.80
C ASN A 960 4.82 -1.58 3.72
N VAL A 961 4.22 -1.24 4.86
CA VAL A 961 3.72 -2.21 5.84
C VAL A 961 2.19 -2.28 5.83
N GLN A 962 1.63 -3.45 5.53
CA GLN A 962 0.20 -3.73 5.59
C GLN A 962 -0.16 -4.43 6.90
N VAL A 963 -1.22 -3.98 7.56
CA VAL A 963 -1.67 -4.47 8.87
C VAL A 963 -3.09 -4.97 8.76
N HIS A 964 -3.29 -6.25 9.04
CA HIS A 964 -4.55 -6.97 8.87
C HIS A 964 -5.09 -7.38 10.23
N LYS A 965 -6.26 -6.85 10.61
CA LYS A 965 -6.88 -7.09 11.93
C LYS A 965 -8.10 -7.99 11.77
N PHE A 966 -8.03 -9.23 12.25
CA PHE A 966 -9.06 -10.24 12.04
C PHE A 966 -10.21 -10.09 13.06
N VAL A 967 -11.45 -10.17 12.58
CA VAL A 967 -12.67 -10.00 13.39
C VAL A 967 -13.72 -11.01 12.96
N CYS A 968 -14.21 -11.85 13.88
CA CYS A 968 -15.35 -12.74 13.56
C CYS A 968 -16.70 -12.02 13.60
N VAL A 969 -17.46 -12.06 12.50
CA VAL A 969 -18.79 -11.45 12.33
C VAL A 969 -19.82 -12.12 13.24
N GLY A 970 -20.73 -11.33 13.80
CA GLY A 970 -21.80 -11.76 14.70
C GLY A 970 -21.31 -12.29 16.05
N THR A 971 -20.02 -12.16 16.37
CA THR A 971 -19.42 -12.63 17.62
C THR A 971 -19.08 -11.50 18.58
N LEU A 972 -18.54 -11.86 19.75
CA LEU A 972 -17.97 -10.88 20.68
C LEU A 972 -16.85 -10.06 20.04
N GLU A 973 -16.12 -10.57 19.06
CA GLU A 973 -15.01 -9.84 18.47
C GLU A 973 -15.51 -8.67 17.65
N GLU A 974 -16.55 -8.87 16.83
CA GLU A 974 -17.21 -7.79 16.11
C GLU A 974 -17.86 -6.82 17.09
N ARG A 975 -18.57 -7.29 18.12
CA ARG A 975 -19.18 -6.36 19.07
C ARG A 975 -18.15 -5.58 19.88
N ILE A 976 -17.03 -6.19 20.24
CA ILE A 976 -15.91 -5.48 20.88
C ILE A 976 -15.27 -4.52 19.87
N ASP A 977 -15.09 -4.90 18.62
CA ASP A 977 -14.55 -4.05 17.57
C ASP A 977 -15.46 -2.86 17.28
N GLU A 978 -16.76 -3.09 17.10
CA GLU A 978 -17.79 -2.08 16.98
C GLU A 978 -17.91 -1.25 18.26
N MET A 979 -17.73 -1.82 19.45
CA MET A 979 -17.66 -1.01 20.66
C MET A 979 -16.39 -0.17 20.67
N ILE A 980 -15.26 -0.68 20.19
CA ILE A 980 -14.00 0.05 20.03
C ILE A 980 -14.13 1.10 18.93
N GLU A 981 -14.88 0.88 17.85
CA GLU A 981 -15.07 1.79 16.71
C GLU A 981 -16.20 2.78 16.93
N ARG A 982 -17.34 2.35 17.46
CA ARG A 982 -18.37 3.24 18.02
C ARG A 982 -17.73 4.07 19.10
N LYS A 983 -16.86 3.51 19.95
CA LYS A 983 -16.04 4.35 20.84
C LYS A 983 -14.98 5.14 20.06
N LYS A 984 -14.29 4.68 19.03
CA LYS A 984 -13.37 5.55 18.24
C LYS A 984 -14.09 6.67 17.48
N SER A 985 -15.37 6.52 17.14
CA SER A 985 -16.21 7.50 16.43
C SER A 985 -17.07 8.35 17.37
N ILE A 986 -17.35 7.87 18.59
CA ILE A 986 -18.13 8.58 19.62
C ILE A 986 -17.23 9.13 20.73
N VAL A 987 -16.06 8.54 21.00
CA VAL A 987 -15.26 8.70 22.24
C VAL A 987 -13.85 8.03 22.15
N LYS A 988 -12.79 8.79 21.80
CA LYS A 988 -11.43 8.55 22.39
C LYS A 988 -11.47 8.72 23.94
N ASP A 989 -12.64 9.02 24.52
CA ASP A 989 -12.85 9.61 25.84
C ASP A 989 -13.17 8.67 27.04
N VAL A 990 -13.54 7.38 26.89
CA VAL A 990 -14.14 6.61 28.03
C VAL A 990 -13.43 5.31 28.42
N ILE A 991 -12.47 4.79 27.64
CA ILE A 991 -11.82 3.52 28.01
C ILE A 991 -10.59 3.78 28.89
N GLY A 992 -10.69 3.48 30.19
CA GLY A 992 -9.54 3.27 31.06
C GLY A 992 -8.73 2.06 30.58
N SER A 993 -7.43 2.03 30.88
CA SER A 993 -6.44 1.10 30.31
C SER A 993 -6.56 -0.39 30.69
N GLY A 994 -7.77 -0.94 30.89
CA GLY A 994 -7.97 -2.32 31.33
C GLY A 994 -9.29 -2.95 30.89
N GLU A 995 -9.40 -4.27 31.12
CA GLU A 995 -10.58 -5.13 30.84
C GLU A 995 -11.82 -4.76 31.69
N GLN A 996 -11.69 -3.80 32.63
CA GLN A 996 -12.69 -3.43 33.61
C GLN A 996 -14.03 -3.02 33.00
N TRP A 997 -14.04 -2.29 31.89
CA TRP A 997 -15.27 -1.78 31.27
C TRP A 997 -16.19 -2.89 30.77
N ILE A 998 -15.65 -4.06 30.37
CA ILE A 998 -16.46 -5.22 29.94
C ILE A 998 -17.03 -5.92 31.18
N THR A 999 -16.24 -6.00 32.26
CA THR A 999 -16.69 -6.63 33.51
C THR A 999 -17.75 -5.81 34.27
N GLU A 1000 -17.90 -4.53 33.94
CA GLU A 1000 -18.86 -3.59 34.53
C GLU A 1000 -20.19 -3.49 33.77
N LEU A 1001 -20.30 -4.11 32.58
CA LEU A 1001 -21.55 -4.18 31.82
C LEU A 1001 -22.64 -4.91 32.63
N SER A 1002 -23.89 -4.48 32.49
CA SER A 1002 -25.05 -5.16 33.04
C SER A 1002 -25.23 -6.55 32.43
N ASN A 1003 -26.02 -7.42 33.07
CA ASN A 1003 -26.26 -8.77 32.55
C ASN A 1003 -26.98 -8.74 31.19
N GLU A 1004 -27.85 -7.76 30.95
CA GLU A 1004 -28.51 -7.56 29.65
C GLU A 1004 -27.53 -7.13 28.56
N GLU A 1005 -26.62 -6.20 28.87
CA GLU A 1005 -25.57 -5.78 27.94
C GLU A 1005 -24.58 -6.93 27.66
N LEU A 1006 -24.18 -7.70 28.67
CA LEU A 1006 -23.33 -8.88 28.47
C LEU A 1006 -24.02 -9.94 27.61
N LYS A 1007 -25.34 -10.13 27.77
CA LYS A 1007 -26.13 -11.01 26.91
C LYS A 1007 -26.15 -10.51 25.47
N SER A 1008 -26.26 -9.20 25.29
CA SER A 1008 -26.13 -8.59 23.97
C SER A 1008 -24.71 -8.64 23.42
N VAL A 1009 -23.65 -8.73 24.22
CA VAL A 1009 -22.25 -8.85 23.77
C VAL A 1009 -21.87 -10.29 23.46
N PHE A 1010 -22.39 -11.27 24.20
CA PHE A 1010 -22.07 -12.69 24.01
C PHE A 1010 -23.00 -13.43 23.05
N ALA A 1011 -24.18 -12.90 22.71
CA ALA A 1011 -25.10 -13.55 21.77
C ALA A 1011 -24.42 -13.86 20.42
N LEU A 1012 -24.83 -14.91 19.72
CA LEU A 1012 -24.39 -15.08 18.33
C LEU A 1012 -25.35 -14.30 17.41
N GLY A 1013 -24.82 -13.50 16.49
CA GLY A 1013 -25.61 -12.82 15.45
C GLY A 1013 -26.04 -13.79 14.35
N GLY A 1014 -27.18 -13.54 13.69
CA GLY A 1014 -27.68 -14.39 12.61
C GLY A 1014 -26.75 -14.46 11.38
N GLU A 1015 -25.91 -13.44 11.20
CA GLU A 1015 -24.93 -13.32 10.11
C GLU A 1015 -23.58 -14.00 10.41
N ALA A 1016 -23.47 -14.71 11.54
CA ALA A 1016 -22.18 -15.26 11.99
C ALA A 1016 -21.75 -16.54 11.25
N VAL A 1017 -22.67 -17.21 10.55
CA VAL A 1017 -22.43 -18.51 9.89
C VAL A 1017 -22.63 -18.34 8.40
N GLU A 1018 -21.73 -18.88 7.58
CA GLU A 1018 -21.98 -19.03 6.14
C GLU A 1018 -23.22 -19.89 5.92
N GLU A 1019 -24.22 -19.37 5.19
CA GLU A 1019 -25.28 -20.21 4.64
C GLU A 1019 -24.65 -21.06 3.53
N ASP A 1020 -24.68 -22.39 3.68
CA ASP A 1020 -24.21 -23.33 2.66
C ASP A 1020 -24.95 -23.05 1.33
N GLY A 1021 -24.24 -22.47 0.36
CA GLY A 1021 -24.67 -22.27 -1.03
C GLY A 1021 -24.15 -23.38 -1.94
#